data_AF-A0A2W7J193-F1
#
_entry.id   AF-A0A2W7J193-F1
#
_cell.length_a   1.000
_cell.length_b   1.000
_cell.length_c   1.000
_cell.angle_alpha   90.00
_cell.angle_beta   90.00
_cell.angle_gamma   90.00
#
_symmetry.space_group_name_H-M   'P 1'
#
loop_
_entity.id
_entity.type
_entity.pdbx_description
1 polymer ?
#
loop_
_entity_poly.entity_id
_entity_poly.type
_entity_poly.pdbx_seq_one_letter_code
_entity_poly.pdbx_strand_id
1 'polypeptide(L)'
;MKNNEQVDQEQTTIIKLSDENARLKSELADLSSQNKKLEINLEKWKASEAGLKQEYIQTLSNSWERLFNSRFWRLISLTDIKKRLPSIILPNGEAFDENYYLETYPDVKATGIPAVVHYLCHGIQEGRIGAPKPISQASRDYAGENGGLLHEPTEPFNADFYRAMYPVLASLADPERHFLDHGRAEGLLGSIPSVTLSRPVESLHNDKPTILLISHEASRTGAPILSLNIVEHLTSQFNVVTLLLGGGPLEKSFIETGAIVAGPVNLYQNQTYADWVIGKFLDTYSFQFAIVNSLGSYVALKPLADRYIPTISLIHEFAEYSRPRTAMQNALLWASQTVFSADITLDSATQVLPELASCQLPVLAQGKSIIPGDAHDPDHIEAEKAMLQKIMRPGGPEDDTIVILGAGWVQIRKGVDLFIECATRVINSPIGHKCRFVWIGNNYNPEQDVHYSMYLQDQIQRAGITEQFKIISETDAIEHVYALSDMMLLTSRLDPLPNVAIDAMVLGLPVLCFDKTTGIADILKRNGLQEECVAPYLDPHSMANKLIRLASSQEARDKVGEQARSLAAREFNMSRYVEQLLALTEDNAALSRQEHVDATTIQQAGVVDLDYYPPAGVRLSTATEAIRRYVRSWTRGVLRRKLFPGFDPRVYQDMNASAIGAQDPLAHFLSAGRPEGPWNWKNLSWKDHSSTSTSTDSKSLIFISLRSADSIEQIVKLLVKKSAQINVVILAPDELAAITMKERLQKERYSVLNILVSEDQPLLATLKHLATIPYQDYTAIAHINLSTDPIDIDFSDRETYQQYLIENMIGGKYDALGIIAGRLSGESSDMDLGLVFPEDPNIHDVTANAEIISSLCQSLGFDAPASHHLPYPVSGSFWGAPTILSKLLADADCWKSTLKSLKLTAAEQERILARLLAEACHHHGKDIVTTVVPGITY
;
A
#
# COMPACT_ATOMS: atom_id res chain seq x y z
N MET A 1 -69.24 -14.22 -43.17
CA MET A 1 -68.95 -13.26 -42.08
C MET A 1 -67.61 -13.52 -41.39
N LYS A 2 -67.16 -14.77 -41.14
CA LYS A 2 -65.87 -15.03 -40.47
C LYS A 2 -64.57 -14.70 -41.27
N ASN A 3 -64.60 -14.71 -42.60
CA ASN A 3 -63.38 -14.39 -43.39
C ASN A 3 -63.08 -12.89 -43.49
N ASN A 4 -64.07 -12.00 -43.32
CA ASN A 4 -63.81 -10.56 -43.42
C ASN A 4 -63.23 -9.99 -42.12
N GLU A 5 -63.62 -10.51 -40.95
CA GLU A 5 -63.06 -10.06 -39.65
C GLU A 5 -61.58 -10.43 -39.47
N GLN A 6 -61.15 -11.57 -40.03
CA GLN A 6 -59.75 -12.01 -39.94
C GLN A 6 -58.83 -11.20 -40.86
N VAL A 7 -59.33 -10.83 -42.06
CA VAL A 7 -58.60 -9.95 -42.99
C VAL A 7 -58.51 -8.52 -42.45
N ASP A 8 -59.56 -8.00 -41.81
CA ASP A 8 -59.55 -6.68 -41.17
C ASP A 8 -58.59 -6.64 -39.96
N GLN A 9 -58.50 -7.73 -39.17
CA GLN A 9 -57.53 -7.82 -38.06
C GLN A 9 -56.08 -7.91 -38.54
N GLU A 10 -55.80 -8.68 -39.59
CA GLU A 10 -54.45 -8.76 -40.19
C GLU A 10 -54.05 -7.42 -40.81
N GLN A 11 -54.95 -6.74 -41.54
CA GLN A 11 -54.68 -5.40 -42.07
C GLN A 11 -54.44 -4.37 -40.97
N THR A 12 -55.22 -4.42 -39.88
CA THR A 12 -55.02 -3.52 -38.73
C THR A 12 -53.68 -3.76 -38.04
N THR A 13 -53.24 -5.03 -37.96
CA THR A 13 -51.96 -5.40 -37.36
C THR A 13 -50.78 -4.98 -38.23
N ILE A 14 -50.89 -5.16 -39.55
CA ILE A 14 -49.88 -4.72 -40.53
C ILE A 14 -49.72 -3.20 -40.51
N ILE A 15 -50.82 -2.45 -40.41
CA ILE A 15 -50.78 -0.99 -40.29
C ILE A 15 -50.07 -0.56 -39.01
N LYS A 16 -50.41 -1.17 -37.86
CA LYS A 16 -49.74 -0.88 -36.57
C LYS A 16 -48.24 -1.19 -36.61
N LEU A 17 -47.85 -2.34 -37.16
CA LEU A 17 -46.44 -2.71 -37.30
C LEU A 17 -45.69 -1.80 -38.26
N SER A 18 -46.34 -1.31 -39.31
CA SER A 18 -45.77 -0.34 -40.25
C SER A 18 -45.54 1.02 -39.57
N ASP A 19 -46.51 1.49 -38.78
CA ASP A 19 -46.40 2.75 -38.04
C ASP A 19 -45.32 2.67 -36.94
N GLU A 20 -45.21 1.53 -36.26
CA GLU A 20 -44.17 1.29 -35.27
C GLU A 20 -42.77 1.19 -35.90
N ASN A 21 -42.65 0.56 -37.08
CA ASN A 21 -41.40 0.55 -37.85
C ASN A 21 -40.99 1.95 -38.32
N ALA A 22 -41.96 2.78 -38.73
CA ALA A 22 -41.72 4.16 -39.12
C ALA A 22 -41.24 4.99 -37.92
N ARG A 23 -41.84 4.77 -36.74
CA ARG A 23 -41.42 5.42 -35.49
C ARG A 23 -40.01 5.00 -35.07
N LEU A 24 -39.71 3.70 -35.07
CA LEU A 24 -38.37 3.19 -34.72
C LEU A 24 -37.28 3.69 -35.68
N LYS A 25 -37.57 3.79 -36.98
CA LYS A 25 -36.65 4.40 -37.95
C LYS A 25 -36.41 5.88 -37.67
N SER A 26 -37.43 6.60 -37.22
CA SER A 26 -37.30 8.00 -36.80
C SER A 26 -36.45 8.14 -35.53
N GLU A 27 -36.66 7.30 -34.52
CA GLU A 27 -35.85 7.29 -33.29
C GLU A 27 -34.40 6.89 -33.57
N LEU A 28 -34.15 5.90 -34.45
CA LEU A 28 -32.80 5.52 -34.86
C LEU A 28 -32.08 6.65 -35.60
N ALA A 29 -32.80 7.39 -36.46
CA ALA A 29 -32.24 8.55 -37.15
C ALA A 29 -31.90 9.69 -36.18
N ASP A 30 -32.73 9.91 -35.16
CA ASP A 30 -32.51 10.94 -34.15
C ASP A 30 -31.35 10.58 -33.21
N LEU A 31 -31.24 9.31 -32.78
CA LEU A 31 -30.10 8.79 -32.02
C LEU A 31 -28.80 8.82 -32.83
N SER A 32 -28.85 8.48 -34.12
CA SER A 32 -27.67 8.60 -35.01
C SER A 32 -27.21 10.05 -35.14
N SER A 33 -28.15 11.00 -35.23
CA SER A 33 -27.86 12.44 -35.21
C SER A 33 -27.27 12.91 -33.88
N GLN A 34 -27.77 12.41 -32.75
CA GLN A 34 -27.24 12.71 -31.42
C GLN A 34 -25.84 12.13 -31.21
N ASN A 35 -25.58 10.89 -31.62
CA ASN A 35 -24.24 10.28 -31.57
C ASN A 35 -23.25 11.06 -32.44
N LYS A 36 -23.64 11.46 -33.64
CA LYS A 36 -22.78 12.29 -34.50
C LYS A 36 -22.47 13.65 -33.88
N LYS A 37 -23.43 14.25 -33.15
CA LYS A 37 -23.18 15.48 -32.36
C LYS A 37 -22.23 15.22 -31.18
N LEU A 38 -22.35 14.09 -30.50
CA LEU A 38 -21.46 13.70 -29.40
C LEU A 38 -20.05 13.40 -29.88
N GLU A 39 -19.87 12.73 -31.01
CA GLU A 39 -18.56 12.53 -31.64
C GLU A 39 -17.91 13.85 -32.01
N ILE A 40 -18.66 14.76 -32.65
CA ILE A 40 -18.17 16.11 -32.95
C ILE A 40 -17.83 16.89 -31.68
N ASN A 41 -18.61 16.75 -30.61
CA ASN A 41 -18.33 17.39 -29.32
C ASN A 41 -17.12 16.77 -28.62
N LEU A 42 -16.92 15.45 -28.75
CA LEU A 42 -15.76 14.73 -28.20
C LEU A 42 -14.49 15.10 -28.96
N GLU A 43 -14.55 15.23 -30.29
CA GLU A 43 -13.43 15.76 -31.08
C GLU A 43 -13.15 17.22 -30.76
N LYS A 44 -14.17 18.06 -30.60
CA LYS A 44 -14.00 19.45 -30.13
C LYS A 44 -13.43 19.51 -28.72
N TRP A 45 -13.83 18.61 -27.84
CA TRP A 45 -13.31 18.54 -26.48
C TRP A 45 -11.87 18.03 -26.46
N LYS A 46 -11.51 17.01 -27.24
CA LYS A 46 -10.12 16.55 -27.42
C LYS A 46 -9.23 17.61 -28.05
N ALA A 47 -9.75 18.35 -29.05
CA ALA A 47 -9.06 19.50 -29.64
C ALA A 47 -8.94 20.67 -28.66
N SER A 48 -9.95 20.89 -27.81
CA SER A 48 -9.91 21.89 -26.73
C SER A 48 -8.98 21.47 -25.60
N GLU A 49 -8.85 20.18 -25.29
CA GLU A 49 -7.93 19.65 -24.28
C GLU A 49 -6.49 19.69 -24.79
N ALA A 50 -6.25 19.34 -26.05
CA ALA A 50 -4.97 19.52 -26.71
C ALA A 50 -4.62 21.01 -26.84
N GLY A 51 -5.61 21.86 -27.14
CA GLY A 51 -5.51 23.31 -27.18
C GLY A 51 -5.23 23.91 -25.80
N LEU A 52 -5.89 23.46 -24.73
CA LEU A 52 -5.67 23.86 -23.34
C LEU A 52 -4.32 23.36 -22.83
N LYS A 53 -3.87 22.17 -23.23
CA LYS A 53 -2.51 21.66 -22.95
C LYS A 53 -1.46 22.51 -23.66
N GLN A 54 -1.68 22.86 -24.93
CA GLN A 54 -0.82 23.80 -25.65
C GLN A 54 -0.88 25.21 -25.05
N GLU A 55 -2.03 25.70 -24.64
CA GLU A 55 -2.23 27.03 -24.07
C GLU A 55 -1.68 27.10 -22.63
N TYR A 56 -1.73 26.01 -21.87
CA TYR A 56 -1.06 25.86 -20.57
C TYR A 56 0.47 25.84 -20.73
N ILE A 57 0.98 25.11 -21.73
CA ILE A 57 2.40 25.11 -22.12
C ILE A 57 2.83 26.50 -22.64
N GLN A 58 1.99 27.17 -23.41
CA GLN A 58 2.23 28.52 -23.94
C GLN A 58 2.13 29.58 -22.83
N THR A 59 1.24 29.43 -21.86
CA THR A 59 1.06 30.35 -20.73
C THR A 59 2.20 30.20 -19.72
N LEU A 60 2.69 28.98 -19.50
CA LEU A 60 3.95 28.72 -18.79
C LEU A 60 5.12 29.35 -19.56
N SER A 61 5.25 29.10 -20.86
CA SER A 61 6.29 29.69 -21.73
C SER A 61 6.26 31.23 -21.72
N ASN A 62 5.08 31.84 -21.81
CA ASN A 62 4.88 33.29 -21.82
C ASN A 62 5.10 33.92 -20.44
N SER A 63 4.88 33.18 -19.35
CA SER A 63 5.16 33.62 -17.98
C SER A 63 6.67 33.65 -17.72
N TRP A 64 7.40 32.67 -18.25
CA TRP A 64 8.86 32.65 -18.24
C TRP A 64 9.45 33.72 -19.18
N GLU A 65 8.90 33.94 -20.39
CA GLU A 65 9.33 35.04 -21.28
C GLU A 65 9.12 36.43 -20.66
N ARG A 66 8.05 36.64 -19.87
CA ARG A 66 7.84 37.88 -19.10
C ARG A 66 8.85 38.06 -17.97
N LEU A 67 9.27 36.96 -17.35
CA LEU A 67 10.30 36.95 -16.32
C LEU A 67 11.66 37.35 -16.93
N PHE A 68 12.03 36.77 -18.07
CA PHE A 68 13.26 37.06 -18.82
C PHE A 68 13.27 38.43 -19.54
N ASN A 69 12.11 39.02 -19.84
CA ASN A 69 12.00 40.37 -20.44
C ASN A 69 11.78 41.50 -19.40
N SER A 70 11.73 41.18 -18.10
CA SER A 70 11.54 42.18 -17.04
C SER A 70 12.74 43.15 -16.95
N ARG A 71 12.50 44.35 -16.42
CA ARG A 71 13.53 45.40 -16.25
C ARG A 71 14.77 44.91 -15.49
N PHE A 72 14.62 43.90 -14.64
CA PHE A 72 15.71 43.27 -13.89
C PHE A 72 16.70 42.54 -14.82
N TRP A 73 16.21 41.89 -15.88
CA TRP A 73 17.04 41.16 -16.85
C TRP A 73 17.68 42.06 -17.94
N ARG A 74 17.09 43.24 -18.23
CA ARG A 74 17.69 44.23 -19.15
C ARG A 74 18.96 44.92 -18.61
N LEU A 75 19.25 44.79 -17.32
CA LEU A 75 20.48 45.31 -16.69
C LEU A 75 21.70 44.40 -16.92
N ILE A 76 21.49 43.19 -17.44
CA ILE A 76 22.55 42.26 -17.80
C ILE A 76 22.84 42.45 -19.29
N SER A 77 23.85 43.27 -19.60
CA SER A 77 24.29 43.59 -20.97
C SER A 77 24.63 42.33 -21.79
N LEU A 78 23.98 42.20 -22.95
CA LEU A 78 23.88 41.00 -23.79
C LEU A 78 25.05 40.73 -24.75
N THR A 79 26.17 41.44 -24.68
CA THR A 79 27.27 41.26 -25.65
C THR A 79 28.43 40.39 -25.18
N ASP A 80 28.67 40.25 -23.87
CA ASP A 80 29.83 39.49 -23.35
C ASP A 80 29.49 38.13 -22.74
N ILE A 81 28.20 37.80 -22.53
CA ILE A 81 27.78 36.52 -21.93
C ILE A 81 27.66 35.39 -22.97
N LYS A 82 27.49 35.69 -24.26
CA LYS A 82 27.36 34.66 -25.32
C LYS A 82 28.60 33.80 -25.56
N LYS A 83 29.73 34.05 -24.90
CA LYS A 83 30.96 33.26 -25.04
C LYS A 83 31.31 32.39 -23.84
N ARG A 84 30.56 32.41 -22.72
CA ARG A 84 30.84 31.55 -21.56
C ARG A 84 29.55 31.08 -20.86
N LEU A 85 29.39 29.74 -20.87
CA LEU A 85 28.49 28.86 -20.11
C LEU A 85 27.08 28.57 -20.66
N PRO A 86 26.63 27.32 -20.47
CA PRO A 86 25.38 27.12 -19.73
C PRO A 86 25.53 26.02 -18.66
N SER A 87 25.43 26.42 -17.40
CA SER A 87 25.03 25.55 -16.30
C SER A 87 24.00 26.32 -15.48
N ILE A 88 22.73 25.96 -15.61
CA ILE A 88 21.63 26.52 -14.82
C ILE A 88 21.66 25.81 -13.46
N ILE A 89 21.65 26.55 -12.36
CA ILE A 89 21.52 25.94 -11.02
C ILE A 89 20.02 25.78 -10.70
N LEU A 90 19.61 24.55 -10.42
CA LEU A 90 18.22 24.18 -10.13
C LEU A 90 17.87 24.39 -8.64
N PRO A 91 16.58 24.45 -8.27
CA PRO A 91 16.14 24.66 -6.88
C PRO A 91 16.61 23.58 -5.90
N ASN A 92 16.98 22.39 -6.39
CA ASN A 92 17.58 21.31 -5.62
C ASN A 92 19.12 21.46 -5.44
N GLY A 93 19.72 22.55 -5.93
CA GLY A 93 21.15 22.85 -5.84
C GLY A 93 22.02 22.23 -6.93
N GLU A 94 21.45 21.47 -7.88
CA GLU A 94 22.22 20.83 -8.96
C GLU A 94 22.43 21.75 -10.17
N ALA A 95 23.58 21.62 -10.83
CA ALA A 95 23.83 22.25 -12.12
C ALA A 95 23.16 21.44 -13.25
N PHE A 96 22.55 22.12 -14.22
CA PHE A 96 21.89 21.56 -15.39
C PHE A 96 22.44 22.21 -16.68
N ASP A 97 22.94 21.40 -17.61
CA ASP A 97 23.44 21.80 -18.92
C ASP A 97 22.55 21.17 -20.00
N GLU A 98 21.74 22.02 -20.63
CA GLU A 98 20.77 21.61 -21.65
C GLU A 98 21.41 20.97 -22.88
N ASN A 99 22.60 21.44 -23.30
CA ASN A 99 23.26 20.88 -24.48
C ASN A 99 23.80 19.48 -24.16
N TYR A 100 24.44 19.32 -23.01
CA TYR A 100 24.87 18.00 -22.53
C TYR A 100 23.68 17.05 -22.40
N TYR A 101 22.57 17.51 -21.83
CA TYR A 101 21.39 16.69 -21.60
C TYR A 101 20.76 16.20 -22.92
N LEU A 102 20.60 17.08 -23.90
CA LEU A 102 20.00 16.72 -25.20
C LEU A 102 20.94 15.94 -26.12
N GLU A 103 22.26 16.08 -25.95
CA GLU A 103 23.25 15.23 -26.62
C GLU A 103 23.33 13.83 -26.00
N THR A 104 23.24 13.75 -24.67
CA THR A 104 23.28 12.49 -23.91
C THR A 104 21.99 11.69 -24.06
N TYR A 105 20.84 12.37 -24.22
CA TYR A 105 19.52 11.76 -24.32
C TYR A 105 18.80 12.13 -25.64
N PRO A 106 19.12 11.44 -26.76
CA PRO A 106 18.50 11.71 -28.06
C PRO A 106 16.99 11.45 -28.09
N ASP A 107 16.49 10.58 -27.22
CA ASP A 107 15.06 10.30 -27.04
C ASP A 107 14.32 11.54 -26.53
N VAL A 108 14.89 12.26 -25.55
CA VAL A 108 14.34 13.53 -25.05
C VAL A 108 14.34 14.59 -26.15
N LYS A 109 15.44 14.67 -26.91
CA LYS A 109 15.55 15.60 -28.05
C LYS A 109 14.48 15.35 -29.12
N ALA A 110 14.08 14.10 -29.33
CA ALA A 110 13.03 13.74 -30.29
C ALA A 110 11.62 14.14 -29.82
N THR A 111 11.39 14.29 -28.51
CA THR A 111 10.07 14.69 -27.96
C THR A 111 9.75 16.17 -28.15
N GLY A 112 10.77 17.02 -28.32
CA GLY A 112 10.61 18.48 -28.38
C GLY A 112 10.24 19.13 -27.04
N ILE A 113 10.21 18.37 -25.94
CA ILE A 113 10.00 18.88 -24.58
C ILE A 113 11.28 19.62 -24.14
N PRO A 114 11.18 20.82 -23.50
CA PRO A 114 12.35 21.50 -22.95
C PRO A 114 13.15 20.61 -22.00
N ALA A 115 14.47 20.52 -22.21
CA ALA A 115 15.34 19.53 -21.58
C ALA A 115 15.27 19.58 -20.03
N VAL A 116 15.24 20.79 -19.48
CA VAL A 116 15.18 21.01 -18.02
C VAL A 116 13.85 20.55 -17.42
N VAL A 117 12.75 20.64 -18.18
CA VAL A 117 11.42 20.20 -17.73
C VAL A 117 11.36 18.68 -17.76
N HIS A 118 11.88 18.05 -18.82
CA HIS A 118 12.00 16.60 -18.85
C HIS A 118 12.88 16.10 -17.70
N TYR A 119 14.01 16.77 -17.44
CA TYR A 119 14.92 16.38 -16.36
C TYR A 119 14.24 16.41 -14.98
N LEU A 120 13.57 17.51 -14.65
CA LEU A 120 12.91 17.67 -13.35
C LEU A 120 11.69 16.74 -13.16
N CYS A 121 10.91 16.51 -14.21
CA CYS A 121 9.68 15.71 -14.11
C CYS A 121 9.91 14.20 -14.24
N HIS A 122 10.92 13.80 -15.00
CA HIS A 122 11.16 12.40 -15.36
C HIS A 122 12.63 12.01 -15.21
N GLY A 123 13.55 12.85 -15.67
CA GLY A 123 14.98 12.53 -15.72
C GLY A 123 15.61 12.19 -14.37
N ILE A 124 15.28 12.91 -13.29
CA ILE A 124 15.81 12.63 -11.94
C ILE A 124 15.34 11.24 -11.47
N GLN A 125 14.06 10.93 -11.68
CA GLN A 125 13.47 9.64 -11.29
C GLN A 125 13.98 8.48 -12.17
N GLU A 126 14.31 8.78 -13.43
CA GLU A 126 14.93 7.87 -14.39
C GLU A 126 16.46 7.75 -14.22
N GLY A 127 17.06 8.48 -13.27
CA GLY A 127 18.50 8.45 -13.00
C GLY A 127 19.36 9.12 -14.08
N ARG A 128 18.79 10.01 -14.90
CA ARG A 128 19.50 10.77 -15.93
C ARG A 128 20.39 11.84 -15.29
N ILE A 129 21.43 12.27 -15.99
CA ILE A 129 22.43 13.23 -15.48
C ILE A 129 22.18 14.60 -16.12
N GLY A 130 21.91 15.62 -15.29
CA GLY A 130 21.54 16.96 -15.73
C GLY A 130 22.67 17.83 -16.29
N ALA A 131 23.92 17.62 -15.87
CA ALA A 131 25.10 18.37 -16.33
C ALA A 131 26.40 17.56 -16.16
N PRO A 132 27.46 17.87 -16.92
CA PRO A 132 28.77 17.29 -16.68
C PRO A 132 29.35 17.82 -15.34
N LYS A 133 29.72 16.93 -14.41
CA LYS A 133 30.37 17.34 -13.16
C LYS A 133 31.82 17.80 -13.43
N PRO A 134 32.31 18.86 -12.76
CA PRO A 134 33.65 19.37 -12.98
C PRO A 134 34.70 18.36 -12.53
N ILE A 135 35.65 18.07 -13.42
CA ILE A 135 36.85 17.28 -13.14
C ILE A 135 37.68 18.04 -12.10
N SER A 136 37.83 17.50 -10.88
CA SER A 136 38.86 17.98 -9.95
C SER A 136 40.23 17.76 -10.60
N GLN A 137 41.06 18.80 -10.65
CA GLN A 137 42.41 18.80 -11.25
C GLN A 137 43.42 17.91 -10.49
N ALA A 138 43.16 16.61 -10.41
CA ALA A 138 44.08 15.60 -9.90
C ALA A 138 44.14 14.40 -10.84
N SER A 139 44.30 14.65 -12.15
CA SER A 139 44.55 13.61 -13.15
C SER A 139 45.00 14.22 -14.48
N ARG A 140 46.11 14.96 -14.44
CA ARG A 140 46.96 15.19 -15.61
C ARG A 140 48.40 15.08 -15.17
N ASP A 141 48.89 13.85 -15.20
CA ASP A 141 50.25 13.46 -15.54
C ASP A 141 50.29 11.94 -15.44
N TYR A 142 50.28 11.26 -16.59
CA TYR A 142 50.90 9.96 -16.87
C TYR A 142 50.41 9.49 -18.24
N ALA A 143 50.96 10.10 -19.29
CA ALA A 143 51.07 9.47 -20.59
C ALA A 143 52.46 8.82 -20.64
N GLY A 144 52.51 7.50 -20.54
CA GLY A 144 53.73 6.70 -20.65
C GLY A 144 53.40 5.34 -21.24
N GLU A 145 53.82 5.14 -22.48
CA GLU A 145 53.75 3.88 -23.22
C GLU A 145 54.54 2.79 -22.49
N ASN A 146 53.85 1.73 -22.06
CA ASN A 146 54.21 0.31 -22.23
C ASN A 146 53.43 -0.54 -21.22
N GLY A 147 52.96 -1.68 -21.71
CA GLY A 147 52.04 -2.57 -21.01
C GLY A 147 52.57 -3.16 -19.70
N GLY A 148 51.60 -3.52 -18.86
CA GLY A 148 51.76 -4.44 -17.74
C GLY A 148 52.12 -3.78 -16.42
N LEU A 149 51.13 -3.21 -15.72
CA LEU A 149 51.18 -3.07 -14.27
C LEU A 149 49.81 -3.40 -13.66
N LEU A 150 49.84 -4.41 -12.79
CA LEU A 150 48.82 -4.74 -11.80
C LEU A 150 48.49 -3.47 -11.02
N HIS A 151 47.27 -2.95 -11.15
CA HIS A 151 46.80 -1.93 -10.23
C HIS A 151 46.31 -2.60 -8.96
N GLU A 152 47.02 -2.39 -7.86
CA GLU A 152 46.56 -2.75 -6.52
C GLU A 152 45.29 -1.94 -6.18
N PRO A 153 44.19 -2.57 -5.73
CA PRO A 153 43.00 -1.85 -5.29
C PRO A 153 43.31 -1.09 -4.00
N THR A 154 43.29 0.24 -4.04
CA THR A 154 43.55 1.11 -2.87
C THR A 154 42.28 1.58 -2.16
N GLU A 155 41.10 1.38 -2.75
CA GLU A 155 39.82 1.65 -2.09
C GLU A 155 39.10 0.34 -1.78
N PRO A 156 38.48 0.20 -0.58
CA PRO A 156 37.67 -0.97 -0.28
C PRO A 156 36.50 -1.04 -1.26
N PHE A 157 36.42 -2.13 -2.02
CA PHE A 157 35.34 -2.46 -2.95
C PHE A 157 34.66 -3.76 -2.54
N ASN A 158 33.34 -3.84 -2.68
CA ASN A 158 32.55 -5.04 -2.43
C ASN A 158 31.67 -5.31 -3.66
N ALA A 159 32.05 -6.34 -4.44
CA ALA A 159 31.39 -6.70 -5.68
C ALA A 159 29.92 -7.11 -5.48
N ASP A 160 29.62 -7.85 -4.42
CA ASP A 160 28.27 -8.36 -4.16
C ASP A 160 27.33 -7.21 -3.77
N PHE A 161 27.79 -6.31 -2.90
CA PHE A 161 27.10 -5.07 -2.56
C PHE A 161 26.84 -4.21 -3.80
N TYR A 162 27.87 -4.01 -4.64
CA TYR A 162 27.77 -3.20 -5.84
C TYR A 162 26.71 -3.76 -6.81
N ARG A 163 26.73 -5.08 -7.06
CA ARG A 163 25.73 -5.75 -7.92
C ARG A 163 24.32 -5.68 -7.33
N ALA A 164 24.18 -5.83 -6.02
CA ALA A 164 22.88 -5.77 -5.34
C ALA A 164 22.29 -4.36 -5.39
N MET A 165 23.11 -3.32 -5.19
CA MET A 165 22.69 -1.92 -5.24
C MET A 165 22.36 -1.45 -6.65
N TYR A 166 23.01 -2.01 -7.67
CA TYR A 166 22.85 -1.61 -9.07
C TYR A 166 22.45 -2.81 -9.95
N PRO A 167 21.19 -3.29 -9.88
CA PRO A 167 20.76 -4.51 -10.56
C PRO A 167 20.92 -4.48 -12.09
N VAL A 168 20.84 -3.31 -12.72
CA VAL A 168 21.08 -3.14 -14.17
C VAL A 168 22.53 -3.51 -14.54
N LEU A 169 23.44 -3.37 -13.59
CA LEU A 169 24.87 -3.68 -13.70
C LEU A 169 25.19 -5.09 -13.17
N ALA A 170 24.19 -5.87 -12.74
CA ALA A 170 24.41 -7.18 -12.10
C ALA A 170 25.07 -8.19 -13.04
N SER A 171 24.95 -8.04 -14.36
CA SER A 171 25.57 -8.90 -15.37
C SER A 171 26.99 -8.50 -15.77
N LEU A 172 27.54 -7.41 -15.22
CA LEU A 172 28.91 -6.98 -15.54
C LEU A 172 29.93 -8.07 -15.23
N ALA A 173 30.86 -8.33 -16.15
CA ALA A 173 31.92 -9.30 -15.91
C ALA A 173 32.86 -8.84 -14.78
N ASP A 174 33.19 -7.54 -14.75
CA ASP A 174 34.08 -6.94 -13.76
C ASP A 174 33.44 -5.67 -13.16
N PRO A 175 32.78 -5.78 -12.00
CA PRO A 175 32.07 -4.68 -11.35
C PRO A 175 33.04 -3.70 -10.69
N GLU A 176 34.23 -4.16 -10.28
CA GLU A 176 35.26 -3.31 -9.69
C GLU A 176 35.87 -2.41 -10.75
N ARG A 177 36.18 -2.97 -11.93
CA ARG A 177 36.64 -2.17 -13.06
C ARG A 177 35.61 -1.15 -13.49
N HIS A 178 34.32 -1.52 -13.57
CA HIS A 178 33.25 -0.57 -13.88
C HIS A 178 33.16 0.55 -12.83
N PHE A 179 33.27 0.21 -11.54
CA PHE A 179 33.26 1.21 -10.49
C PHE A 179 34.44 2.19 -10.63
N LEU A 180 35.65 1.70 -10.88
CA LEU A 180 36.83 2.54 -11.05
C LEU A 180 36.77 3.41 -12.32
N ASP A 181 36.26 2.87 -13.42
CA ASP A 181 36.21 3.57 -14.72
C ASP A 181 35.03 4.54 -14.83
N HIS A 182 33.88 4.21 -14.24
CA HIS A 182 32.62 4.95 -14.39
C HIS A 182 31.94 5.24 -13.05
N GLY A 183 31.66 4.19 -12.26
CA GLY A 183 30.77 4.28 -11.10
C GLY A 183 31.22 5.29 -10.04
N ARG A 184 32.53 5.46 -9.83
CA ARG A 184 33.10 6.44 -8.91
C ARG A 184 32.79 7.87 -9.35
N ALA A 185 32.94 8.16 -10.65
CA ALA A 185 32.66 9.48 -11.20
C ALA A 185 31.15 9.80 -11.18
N GLU A 186 30.32 8.76 -11.30
CA GLU A 186 28.86 8.83 -11.22
C GLU A 186 28.33 8.96 -9.78
N GLY A 187 29.17 8.70 -8.77
CA GLY A 187 28.80 8.75 -7.35
C GLY A 187 28.15 7.47 -6.82
N LEU A 188 28.35 6.34 -7.51
CA LEU A 188 27.92 5.03 -7.04
C LEU A 188 28.78 4.59 -5.84
N LEU A 189 28.22 3.77 -4.94
CA LEU A 189 28.91 3.27 -3.76
C LEU A 189 29.61 1.96 -4.09
N GLY A 190 30.95 1.96 -4.07
CA GLY A 190 31.75 0.76 -4.31
C GLY A 190 31.83 -0.22 -3.14
N SER A 191 31.54 0.22 -1.91
CA SER A 191 31.56 -0.61 -0.71
C SER A 191 30.52 -0.19 0.31
N ILE A 192 30.24 -1.10 1.25
CA ILE A 192 29.25 -0.92 2.32
C ILE A 192 29.74 0.17 3.29
N PRO A 193 29.03 1.31 3.40
CA PRO A 193 29.40 2.39 4.31
C PRO A 193 29.47 1.92 5.77
N SER A 194 30.43 2.46 6.52
CA SER A 194 30.51 2.21 7.97
C SER A 194 29.55 3.10 8.73
N VAL A 195 28.86 2.54 9.72
CA VAL A 195 28.03 3.33 10.64
C VAL A 195 28.94 3.93 11.72
N THR A 196 29.08 5.25 11.71
CA THR A 196 29.86 5.99 12.71
C THR A 196 29.16 6.03 14.05
N LEU A 197 29.91 5.91 15.14
CA LEU A 197 29.40 6.01 16.51
C LEU A 197 29.88 7.32 17.17
N SER A 198 29.02 7.94 17.99
CA SER A 198 29.36 9.13 18.76
C SER A 198 30.42 8.87 19.84
N ARG A 199 30.47 7.64 20.35
CA ARG A 199 31.53 7.14 21.24
C ARG A 199 31.71 5.62 21.07
N PRO A 200 32.89 5.06 21.41
CA PRO A 200 33.15 3.62 21.26
C PRO A 200 32.22 2.76 22.13
N VAL A 201 31.86 1.56 21.68
CA VAL A 201 30.99 0.63 22.43
C VAL A 201 31.65 0.13 23.71
N GLU A 202 32.99 0.15 23.78
CA GLU A 202 33.78 -0.16 24.98
C GLU A 202 33.51 0.81 26.13
N SER A 203 32.86 1.95 25.87
CA SER A 203 32.42 2.90 26.89
C SER A 203 31.08 2.54 27.55
N LEU A 204 30.47 1.42 27.16
CA LEU A 204 29.23 0.91 27.77
C LEU A 204 29.49 0.24 29.13
N HIS A 205 28.45 0.21 29.96
CA HIS A 205 28.50 -0.39 31.29
C HIS A 205 28.39 -1.92 31.22
N ASN A 206 29.39 -2.65 31.71
CA ASN A 206 29.41 -4.13 31.62
C ASN A 206 28.27 -4.83 32.38
N ASP A 207 27.62 -4.16 33.33
CA ASP A 207 26.53 -4.68 34.16
C ASP A 207 25.14 -4.50 33.53
N LYS A 208 25.02 -3.72 32.45
CA LYS A 208 23.73 -3.44 31.79
C LYS A 208 23.60 -4.17 30.45
N PRO A 209 22.44 -4.74 30.12
CA PRO A 209 22.18 -5.26 28.78
C PRO A 209 22.13 -4.12 27.75
N THR A 210 22.56 -4.41 26.52
CA THR A 210 22.59 -3.46 25.41
C THR A 210 21.36 -3.62 24.51
N ILE A 211 20.68 -2.51 24.25
CA ILE A 211 19.47 -2.45 23.42
C ILE A 211 19.64 -1.42 22.31
N LEU A 212 18.85 -1.57 21.26
CA LEU A 212 18.86 -0.68 20.10
C LEU A 212 17.55 0.12 20.04
N LEU A 213 17.65 1.44 19.89
CA LEU A 213 16.52 2.28 19.50
C LEU A 213 16.78 2.82 18.09
N ILE A 214 15.80 2.73 17.20
CA ILE A 214 15.91 3.22 15.82
C ILE A 214 14.93 4.35 15.60
N SER A 215 15.43 5.48 15.07
CA SER A 215 14.65 6.64 14.66
C SER A 215 14.91 6.94 13.19
N HIS A 216 13.85 7.23 12.41
CA HIS A 216 13.98 7.49 10.97
C HIS A 216 14.77 8.78 10.69
N GLU A 217 14.76 9.73 11.62
CA GLU A 217 15.60 10.91 11.63
C GLU A 217 15.72 11.50 13.05
N ALA A 218 16.42 12.64 13.19
CA ALA A 218 16.56 13.39 14.43
C ALA A 218 16.00 14.83 14.32
N SER A 219 14.90 15.02 13.58
CA SER A 219 14.20 16.30 13.45
C SER A 219 13.40 16.66 14.71
N ARG A 220 13.00 17.94 14.87
CA ARG A 220 12.13 18.40 15.98
C ARG A 220 10.65 18.08 15.73
N THR A 221 10.36 16.88 15.23
CA THR A 221 8.99 16.42 14.95
C THR A 221 8.54 15.34 15.94
N GLY A 222 7.25 15.01 15.93
CA GLY A 222 6.64 14.21 16.99
C GLY A 222 7.28 12.84 17.21
N ALA A 223 7.65 12.13 16.14
CA ALA A 223 8.21 10.77 16.26
C ALA A 223 9.66 10.78 16.79
N PRO A 224 10.63 11.54 16.25
CA PRO A 224 11.96 11.63 16.86
C PRO A 224 11.96 12.17 18.30
N ILE A 225 11.06 13.09 18.64
CA ILE A 225 10.89 13.55 20.02
C ILE A 225 10.44 12.41 20.94
N LEU A 226 9.49 11.58 20.50
CA LEU A 226 9.08 10.37 21.23
C LEU A 226 10.27 9.41 21.42
N SER A 227 11.04 9.15 20.36
CA SER A 227 12.27 8.34 20.43
C SER A 227 13.19 8.82 21.55
N LEU A 228 13.46 10.13 21.59
CA LEU A 228 14.33 10.72 22.61
C LEU A 228 13.80 10.51 24.02
N ASN A 229 12.51 10.75 24.25
CA ASN A 229 11.88 10.57 25.56
C ASN A 229 11.91 9.09 26.01
N ILE A 230 11.76 8.14 25.08
CA ILE A 230 11.93 6.72 25.36
C ILE A 230 13.38 6.43 25.77
N VAL A 231 14.37 6.96 25.03
CA VAL A 231 15.79 6.80 25.36
C VAL A 231 16.10 7.31 26.77
N GLU A 232 15.62 8.50 27.14
CA GLU A 232 15.84 9.09 28.47
C GLU A 232 15.37 8.17 29.61
N HIS A 233 14.25 7.49 29.43
CA HIS A 233 13.76 6.54 30.44
C HIS A 233 14.58 5.25 30.47
N LEU A 234 15.01 4.75 29.31
CA LEU A 234 15.70 3.47 29.18
C LEU A 234 17.17 3.50 29.61
N THR A 235 17.88 4.62 29.49
CA THR A 235 19.31 4.71 29.88
C THR A 235 19.55 4.43 31.37
N SER A 236 18.52 4.59 32.20
CA SER A 236 18.56 4.21 33.62
C SER A 236 18.78 2.70 33.82
N GLN A 237 18.20 1.86 32.95
CA GLN A 237 18.18 0.39 33.08
C GLN A 237 19.08 -0.33 32.05
N PHE A 238 19.31 0.28 30.88
CA PHE A 238 19.98 -0.35 29.74
C PHE A 238 21.16 0.47 29.24
N ASN A 239 22.08 -0.19 28.55
CA ASN A 239 22.97 0.46 27.60
C ASN A 239 22.20 0.72 26.31
N VAL A 240 21.92 1.99 25.99
CA VAL A 240 21.11 2.35 24.82
C VAL A 240 22.01 2.79 23.68
N VAL A 241 21.89 2.11 22.54
CA VAL A 241 22.44 2.58 21.26
C VAL A 241 21.27 3.10 20.42
N THR A 242 21.37 4.34 19.93
CA THR A 242 20.36 4.96 19.07
C THR A 242 20.88 5.01 17.64
N LEU A 243 20.28 4.25 16.74
CA LEU A 243 20.56 4.31 15.30
C LEU A 243 19.65 5.35 14.64
N LEU A 244 20.27 6.40 14.10
CA LEU A 244 19.58 7.45 13.35
C LEU A 244 19.69 7.16 11.86
N LEU A 245 18.55 6.98 11.19
CA LEU A 245 18.54 6.76 9.74
C LEU A 245 18.71 8.07 8.97
N GLY A 246 18.34 9.21 9.56
CA GLY A 246 18.52 10.56 9.04
C GLY A 246 19.03 11.50 10.13
N GLY A 247 19.71 12.58 9.73
CA GLY A 247 20.25 13.56 10.67
C GLY A 247 19.18 14.52 11.21
N GLY A 248 19.58 15.45 12.06
CA GLY A 248 18.73 16.56 12.49
C GLY A 248 19.15 17.24 13.79
N PRO A 249 18.44 18.30 14.20
CA PRO A 249 18.81 19.11 15.37
C PRO A 249 18.87 18.34 16.69
N LEU A 250 18.13 17.23 16.83
CA LEU A 250 18.08 16.43 18.06
C LEU A 250 19.27 15.46 18.24
N GLU A 251 20.19 15.36 17.28
CA GLU A 251 21.35 14.46 17.37
C GLU A 251 22.15 14.67 18.66
N LYS A 252 22.41 15.93 19.02
CA LYS A 252 23.13 16.28 20.25
C LYS A 252 22.32 15.90 21.49
N SER A 253 21.01 16.12 21.47
CA SER A 253 20.12 15.76 22.58
C SER A 253 20.19 14.26 22.85
N PHE A 254 20.15 13.40 21.81
CA PHE A 254 20.32 11.95 21.99
C PHE A 254 21.65 11.60 22.68
N ILE A 255 22.75 12.25 22.33
CA ILE A 255 24.05 12.02 22.99
C ILE A 255 23.99 12.45 24.47
N GLU A 256 23.39 13.60 24.76
CA GLU A 256 23.27 14.16 26.12
C GLU A 256 22.43 13.30 27.06
N THR A 257 21.47 12.51 26.55
CA THR A 257 20.72 11.52 27.36
C THR A 257 21.55 10.34 27.86
N GLY A 258 22.78 10.18 27.35
CA GLY A 258 23.70 9.10 27.68
C GLY A 258 23.73 7.95 26.66
N ALA A 259 22.91 7.99 25.60
CA ALA A 259 22.94 7.01 24.53
C ALA A 259 24.22 7.10 23.67
N ILE A 260 24.62 5.97 23.07
CA ILE A 260 25.56 5.99 21.94
C ILE A 260 24.75 6.23 20.67
N VAL A 261 25.06 7.30 19.94
CA VAL A 261 24.40 7.60 18.67
C VAL A 261 25.17 6.96 17.52
N ALA A 262 24.47 6.19 16.69
CA ALA A 262 24.97 5.55 15.49
C ALA A 262 24.36 6.23 14.25
N GLY A 263 25.18 6.59 13.27
CA GLY A 263 24.75 7.35 12.09
C GLY A 263 24.92 8.87 12.24
N PRO A 264 24.20 9.70 11.47
CA PRO A 264 23.14 9.32 10.52
C PRO A 264 23.65 8.55 9.29
N VAL A 265 22.83 7.64 8.76
CA VAL A 265 23.22 6.73 7.66
C VAL A 265 22.59 7.09 6.31
N ASN A 266 21.46 7.79 6.30
CA ASN A 266 20.67 8.21 5.13
C ASN A 266 20.36 7.06 4.18
N LEU A 267 19.46 6.15 4.60
CA LEU A 267 19.13 4.95 3.82
C LEU A 267 18.17 5.19 2.63
N TYR A 268 17.64 6.41 2.47
CA TYR A 268 16.70 6.79 1.40
C TYR A 268 15.51 5.82 1.23
N GLN A 269 15.05 5.20 2.32
CA GLN A 269 14.00 4.16 2.30
C GLN A 269 14.28 2.98 1.33
N ASN A 270 15.55 2.73 1.01
CA ASN A 270 15.98 1.65 0.14
C ASN A 270 16.24 0.38 0.96
N GLN A 271 15.39 -0.64 0.79
CA GLN A 271 15.48 -1.90 1.55
C GLN A 271 16.80 -2.63 1.31
N THR A 272 17.28 -2.72 0.07
CA THR A 272 18.55 -3.38 -0.24
C THR A 272 19.70 -2.67 0.47
N TYR A 273 19.72 -1.33 0.42
CA TYR A 273 20.77 -0.57 1.09
C TYR A 273 20.74 -0.75 2.61
N ALA A 274 19.54 -0.79 3.21
CA ALA A 274 19.34 -1.07 4.62
C ALA A 274 19.84 -2.47 5.01
N ASP A 275 19.52 -3.50 4.22
CA ASP A 275 19.95 -4.90 4.45
C ASP A 275 21.46 -5.02 4.56
N TRP A 276 22.22 -4.30 3.71
CA TRP A 276 23.68 -4.31 3.75
C TRP A 276 24.25 -3.48 4.89
N VAL A 277 23.81 -2.23 5.07
CA VAL A 277 24.43 -1.31 6.04
C VAL A 277 24.03 -1.65 7.47
N ILE A 278 22.73 -1.83 7.73
CA ILE A 278 22.25 -2.24 9.05
C ILE A 278 22.69 -3.68 9.31
N GLY A 279 22.68 -4.56 8.31
CA GLY A 279 23.17 -5.93 8.47
C GLY A 279 24.60 -5.98 8.99
N LYS A 280 25.53 -5.28 8.32
CA LYS A 280 26.94 -5.18 8.76
C LYS A 280 27.06 -4.60 10.17
N PHE A 281 26.25 -3.61 10.51
CA PHE A 281 26.22 -3.02 11.85
C PHE A 281 25.77 -4.04 12.90
N LEU A 282 24.70 -4.79 12.65
CA LEU A 282 24.17 -5.81 13.56
C LEU A 282 25.04 -7.08 13.63
N ASP A 283 25.86 -7.36 12.61
CA ASP A 283 26.89 -8.42 12.69
C ASP A 283 28.07 -8.02 13.57
N THR A 284 28.31 -6.71 13.71
CA THR A 284 29.40 -6.18 14.52
C THR A 284 28.99 -6.05 15.99
N TYR A 285 27.72 -5.75 16.27
CA TYR A 285 27.22 -5.45 17.60
C TYR A 285 25.98 -6.26 17.95
N SER A 286 25.94 -6.84 19.15
CA SER A 286 24.82 -7.64 19.63
C SER A 286 23.85 -6.82 20.50
N PHE A 287 22.55 -7.04 20.30
CA PHE A 287 21.48 -6.33 21.01
C PHE A 287 20.47 -7.34 21.57
N GLN A 288 19.98 -7.10 22.78
CA GLN A 288 18.98 -7.96 23.42
C GLN A 288 17.61 -7.86 22.73
N PHE A 289 17.21 -6.64 22.37
CA PHE A 289 16.04 -6.33 21.57
C PHE A 289 16.21 -4.95 20.94
N ALA A 290 15.30 -4.60 20.02
CA ALA A 290 15.24 -3.28 19.41
C ALA A 290 13.85 -2.65 19.51
N ILE A 291 13.79 -1.34 19.68
CA ILE A 291 12.59 -0.51 19.51
C ILE A 291 12.76 0.29 18.22
N VAL A 292 11.87 0.07 17.25
CA VAL A 292 11.89 0.74 15.95
C VAL A 292 10.72 1.71 15.91
N ASN A 293 11.02 3.00 15.97
CA ASN A 293 10.00 4.02 16.10
C ASN A 293 9.57 4.59 14.73
N SER A 294 8.25 4.72 14.57
CA SER A 294 7.57 5.20 13.37
C SER A 294 7.68 4.25 12.18
N LEU A 295 6.63 4.24 11.34
CA LEU A 295 6.66 3.52 10.07
C LEU A 295 7.77 4.04 9.14
N GLY A 296 8.27 5.27 9.33
CA GLY A 296 9.42 5.80 8.60
C GLY A 296 10.70 4.97 8.73
N SER A 297 10.81 4.14 9.77
CA SER A 297 11.95 3.25 10.02
C SER A 297 11.74 1.80 9.56
N TYR A 298 10.69 1.50 8.79
CA TYR A 298 10.32 0.13 8.42
C TYR A 298 11.45 -0.69 7.77
N VAL A 299 12.35 -0.03 7.01
CA VAL A 299 13.46 -0.70 6.32
C VAL A 299 14.46 -1.36 7.26
N ALA A 300 14.51 -0.94 8.53
CA ALA A 300 15.38 -1.54 9.54
C ALA A 300 14.83 -2.87 10.10
N LEU A 301 13.53 -3.15 9.93
CA LEU A 301 12.89 -4.31 10.55
C LEU A 301 13.34 -5.63 9.95
N LYS A 302 13.50 -5.72 8.63
CA LYS A 302 14.00 -6.94 7.98
C LYS A 302 15.42 -7.31 8.42
N PRO A 303 16.43 -6.40 8.41
CA PRO A 303 17.77 -6.70 8.92
C PRO A 303 17.81 -7.24 10.35
N LEU A 304 16.93 -6.71 11.22
CA LEU A 304 16.77 -7.17 12.61
C LEU A 304 16.14 -8.56 12.66
N ALA A 305 15.06 -8.77 11.90
CA ALA A 305 14.36 -10.05 11.83
C ALA A 305 15.26 -11.16 11.28
N ASP A 306 16.07 -10.88 10.26
CA ASP A 306 17.02 -11.84 9.67
C ASP A 306 18.07 -12.33 10.68
N ARG A 307 18.32 -11.55 11.74
CA ARG A 307 19.24 -11.89 12.85
C ARG A 307 18.52 -12.36 14.12
N TYR A 308 17.22 -12.61 14.04
CA TYR A 308 16.40 -13.05 15.17
C TYR A 308 16.46 -12.12 16.39
N ILE A 309 16.70 -10.83 16.17
CA ILE A 309 16.67 -9.82 17.24
C ILE A 309 15.18 -9.50 17.51
N PRO A 310 14.68 -9.66 18.75
CA PRO A 310 13.33 -9.28 19.10
C PRO A 310 13.09 -7.79 18.84
N THR A 311 12.00 -7.45 18.14
CA THR A 311 11.70 -6.06 17.76
C THR A 311 10.32 -5.62 18.16
N ILE A 312 10.23 -4.41 18.73
CA ILE A 312 8.98 -3.69 18.92
C ILE A 312 8.94 -2.56 17.89
N SER A 313 7.97 -2.62 16.97
CA SER A 313 7.72 -1.56 16.00
C SER A 313 6.57 -0.68 16.48
N LEU A 314 6.83 0.63 16.57
CA LEU A 314 5.83 1.62 16.96
C LEU A 314 5.26 2.28 15.70
N ILE A 315 3.94 2.17 15.51
CA ILE A 315 3.24 2.73 14.35
C ILE A 315 2.35 3.90 14.80
N HIS A 316 2.68 5.07 14.27
CA HIS A 316 2.02 6.35 14.56
C HIS A 316 1.53 6.98 13.26
N GLU A 317 1.20 6.18 12.26
CA GLU A 317 0.82 6.60 10.92
C GLU A 317 -0.43 5.87 10.43
N PHE A 318 -1.21 6.55 9.58
CA PHE A 318 -2.30 5.95 8.83
C PHE A 318 -1.80 5.32 7.54
N ALA A 319 -2.28 4.13 7.22
CA ALA A 319 -1.90 3.40 6.02
C ALA A 319 -2.26 4.16 4.72
N GLU A 320 -3.30 5.01 4.74
CA GLU A 320 -3.80 5.78 3.59
C GLU A 320 -2.73 6.68 2.98
N TYR A 321 -1.90 7.32 3.80
CA TYR A 321 -0.84 8.23 3.35
C TYR A 321 0.57 7.64 3.43
N SER A 322 0.74 6.46 4.00
CA SER A 322 2.04 5.79 4.07
C SER A 322 2.47 5.29 2.70
N ARG A 323 3.70 5.64 2.30
CA ARG A 323 4.29 5.19 1.03
C ARG A 323 5.71 4.63 1.27
N PRO A 324 6.13 3.58 0.51
CA PRO A 324 5.32 2.79 -0.43
C PRO A 324 4.14 2.09 0.27
N ARG A 325 3.10 1.67 -0.47
CA ARG A 325 1.91 1.02 0.13
C ARG A 325 2.29 -0.20 0.97
N THR A 326 3.33 -0.91 0.53
CA THR A 326 3.90 -2.08 1.21
C THR A 326 4.64 -1.77 2.51
N ALA A 327 4.86 -0.50 2.88
CA ALA A 327 5.58 -0.16 4.11
C ALA A 327 4.87 -0.72 5.36
N MET A 328 3.55 -0.58 5.45
CA MET A 328 2.74 -1.10 6.56
C MET A 328 2.82 -2.64 6.62
N GLN A 329 2.60 -3.30 5.48
CA GLN A 329 2.71 -4.76 5.33
C GLN A 329 4.10 -5.28 5.74
N ASN A 330 5.17 -4.62 5.29
CA ASN A 330 6.54 -4.97 5.64
C ASN A 330 6.80 -4.79 7.13
N ALA A 331 6.30 -3.70 7.74
CA ALA A 331 6.46 -3.49 9.16
C ALA A 331 5.80 -4.58 9.99
N LEU A 332 4.58 -4.97 9.63
CA LEU A 332 3.81 -6.02 10.29
C LEU A 332 4.42 -7.42 10.12
N LEU A 333 4.99 -7.68 8.94
CA LEU A 333 5.67 -8.94 8.64
C LEU A 333 6.96 -9.11 9.46
N TRP A 334 7.80 -8.07 9.49
CA TRP A 334 9.16 -8.17 10.03
C TRP A 334 9.27 -7.87 11.53
N ALA A 335 8.36 -7.07 12.11
CA ALA A 335 8.40 -6.74 13.54
C ALA A 335 7.93 -7.91 14.43
N SER A 336 8.66 -8.24 15.50
CA SER A 336 8.23 -9.28 16.46
C SER A 336 6.90 -8.91 17.12
N GLN A 337 6.78 -7.64 17.51
CA GLN A 337 5.57 -7.02 18.01
C GLN A 337 5.34 -5.66 17.34
N THR A 338 4.11 -5.40 16.94
CA THR A 338 3.68 -4.08 16.46
C THR A 338 2.78 -3.42 17.50
N VAL A 339 3.01 -2.14 17.77
CA VAL A 339 2.23 -1.33 18.71
C VAL A 339 1.66 -0.15 17.95
N PHE A 340 0.34 0.01 17.98
CA PHE A 340 -0.32 1.17 17.39
C PHE A 340 -0.53 2.26 18.43
N SER A 341 -0.43 3.51 18.00
CA SER A 341 -0.65 4.68 18.87
C SER A 341 -2.12 4.92 19.24
N ALA A 342 -3.05 4.47 18.39
CA ALA A 342 -4.49 4.66 18.56
C ALA A 342 -5.29 3.60 17.79
N ASP A 343 -6.52 3.31 18.24
CA ASP A 343 -7.41 2.33 17.61
C ASP A 343 -7.65 2.67 16.14
N ILE A 344 -7.85 3.96 15.84
CA ILE A 344 -8.07 4.42 14.46
C ILE A 344 -6.90 4.12 13.50
N THR A 345 -5.65 4.06 14.00
CA THR A 345 -4.50 3.66 13.17
C THR A 345 -4.44 2.16 12.94
N LEU A 346 -4.89 1.36 13.91
CA LEU A 346 -5.05 -0.08 13.75
C LEU A 346 -6.19 -0.39 12.77
N ASP A 347 -7.31 0.32 12.86
CA ASP A 347 -8.44 0.20 11.92
C ASP A 347 -8.00 0.52 10.49
N SER A 348 -7.24 1.61 10.32
CA SER A 348 -6.63 2.00 9.04
C SER A 348 -5.70 0.91 8.50
N ALA A 349 -4.84 0.32 9.34
CA ALA A 349 -3.98 -0.79 8.92
C ALA A 349 -4.79 -2.04 8.54
N THR A 350 -5.86 -2.34 9.29
CA THR A 350 -6.76 -3.49 9.04
C THR A 350 -7.51 -3.36 7.72
N GLN A 351 -7.79 -2.13 7.26
CA GLN A 351 -8.36 -1.91 5.92
C GLN A 351 -7.39 -2.27 4.79
N VAL A 352 -6.09 -2.09 5.02
CA VAL A 352 -5.05 -2.48 4.05
C VAL A 352 -4.70 -3.96 4.14
N LEU A 353 -4.75 -4.53 5.34
CA LEU A 353 -4.44 -5.93 5.59
C LEU A 353 -5.50 -6.56 6.51
N PRO A 354 -6.62 -7.06 5.94
CA PRO A 354 -7.74 -7.58 6.71
C PRO A 354 -7.40 -8.74 7.65
N GLU A 355 -6.33 -9.48 7.39
CA GLU A 355 -5.82 -10.55 8.25
C GLU A 355 -5.49 -10.06 9.66
N LEU A 356 -5.16 -8.76 9.81
CA LEU A 356 -4.91 -8.13 11.11
C LEU A 356 -6.10 -8.20 12.07
N ALA A 357 -7.33 -8.31 11.55
CA ALA A 357 -8.52 -8.47 12.39
C ALA A 357 -8.48 -9.75 13.26
N SER A 358 -7.70 -10.75 12.83
CA SER A 358 -7.47 -11.98 13.60
C SER A 358 -6.27 -11.89 14.55
N CYS A 359 -5.43 -10.86 14.42
CA CYS A 359 -4.24 -10.64 15.24
C CYS A 359 -4.59 -9.82 16.49
N GLN A 360 -4.04 -10.21 17.64
CA GLN A 360 -4.10 -9.37 18.84
C GLN A 360 -2.93 -8.39 18.83
N LEU A 361 -3.21 -7.14 18.44
CA LEU A 361 -2.20 -6.07 18.37
C LEU A 361 -2.46 -5.03 19.46
N PRO A 362 -1.46 -4.71 20.31
CA PRO A 362 -1.59 -3.71 21.36
C PRO A 362 -1.74 -2.32 20.77
N VAL A 363 -2.69 -1.57 21.34
CA VAL A 363 -2.88 -0.15 21.11
C VAL A 363 -2.47 0.58 22.39
N LEU A 364 -1.36 1.33 22.32
CA LEU A 364 -0.80 2.04 23.46
C LEU A 364 -0.67 3.52 23.12
N ALA A 365 -1.43 4.35 23.83
CA ALA A 365 -1.29 5.79 23.73
C ALA A 365 0.06 6.22 24.31
N GLN A 366 0.81 7.01 23.55
CA GLN A 366 2.12 7.50 23.98
C GLN A 366 1.98 8.51 25.14
N GLY A 367 3.02 8.58 25.98
CA GLY A 367 3.08 9.57 27.04
C GLY A 367 3.31 11.00 26.54
N LYS A 368 3.05 12.00 27.41
CA LYS A 368 3.50 13.38 27.16
C LYS A 368 5.00 13.38 26.90
N SER A 369 5.41 13.86 25.73
CA SER A 369 6.81 13.99 25.37
C SER A 369 7.32 15.37 25.74
N ILE A 370 8.51 15.43 26.33
CA ILE A 370 9.21 16.68 26.60
C ILE A 370 10.01 17.05 25.35
N ILE A 371 9.81 18.26 24.85
CA ILE A 371 10.55 18.79 23.70
C ILE A 371 11.85 19.39 24.23
N PRO A 372 13.04 18.95 23.76
CA PRO A 372 14.29 19.58 24.15
C PRO A 372 14.30 21.05 23.70
N GLY A 373 14.61 21.95 24.63
CA GLY A 373 14.85 23.34 24.29
C GLY A 373 16.20 23.49 23.58
N ASP A 374 16.25 24.27 22.51
CA ASP A 374 17.53 24.75 22.00
C ASP A 374 18.11 25.76 23.02
N ALA A 375 19.44 25.82 23.14
CA ALA A 375 20.11 26.84 23.93
C ALA A 375 20.00 28.19 23.21
N HIS A 376 18.83 28.81 23.27
CA HIS A 376 18.59 30.15 22.76
C HIS A 376 18.90 31.20 23.81
N ASP A 377 19.28 32.38 23.33
CA ASP A 377 19.45 33.57 24.15
C ASP A 377 18.14 33.84 24.93
N PRO A 378 18.17 33.89 26.28
CA PRO A 378 16.98 34.21 27.09
C PRO A 378 16.26 35.47 26.62
N ASP A 379 17.00 36.46 26.11
CA ASP A 379 16.42 37.70 25.59
C ASP A 379 15.60 37.47 24.31
N HIS A 380 16.00 36.51 23.47
CA HIS A 380 15.25 36.14 22.28
C HIS A 380 13.92 35.46 22.64
N ILE A 381 13.95 34.50 23.56
CA ILE A 381 12.75 33.80 24.03
C ILE A 381 11.78 34.80 24.67
N GLU A 382 12.28 35.75 25.46
CA GLU A 382 11.42 36.75 26.10
C GLU A 382 10.80 37.72 25.08
N ALA A 383 11.57 38.13 24.07
CA ALA A 383 11.04 38.92 22.96
C ALA A 383 9.97 38.18 22.15
N GLU A 384 10.16 36.88 21.91
CA GLU A 384 9.19 36.02 21.22
C GLU A 384 7.90 35.88 22.04
N LYS A 385 7.99 35.63 23.35
CA LYS A 385 6.83 35.62 24.26
C LYS A 385 6.07 36.94 24.22
N ALA A 386 6.76 38.08 24.27
CA ALA A 386 6.12 39.39 24.20
C ALA A 386 5.40 39.61 22.86
N MET A 387 5.96 39.12 21.75
CA MET A 387 5.30 39.12 20.45
C MET A 387 4.05 38.25 20.43
N LEU A 388 4.13 37.01 20.93
CA LEU A 388 3.02 36.08 21.02
C LEU A 388 1.89 36.61 21.89
N GLN A 389 2.20 37.19 23.05
CA GLN A 389 1.24 37.87 23.92
C GLN A 389 0.46 38.93 23.14
N LYS A 390 1.15 39.80 22.40
CA LYS A 390 0.50 40.88 21.63
C LYS A 390 -0.39 40.35 20.51
N ILE A 391 -0.03 39.24 19.88
CA ILE A 391 -0.82 38.63 18.80
C ILE A 391 -2.04 37.90 19.36
N MET A 392 -1.87 37.13 20.43
CA MET A 392 -2.93 36.28 20.98
C MET A 392 -3.89 37.06 21.88
N ARG A 393 -3.39 38.02 22.67
CA ARG A 393 -4.15 38.85 23.62
C ARG A 393 -3.74 40.33 23.50
N PRO A 394 -4.20 41.03 22.45
CA PRO A 394 -3.76 42.40 22.15
C PRO A 394 -4.19 43.42 23.21
N GLY A 395 -5.23 43.14 24.00
CA GLY A 395 -5.66 43.97 25.12
C GLY A 395 -4.78 43.82 26.37
N GLY A 396 -3.82 42.91 26.37
CA GLY A 396 -2.94 42.63 27.51
C GLY A 396 -3.42 41.46 28.38
N PRO A 397 -2.92 41.33 29.63
CA PRO A 397 -3.24 40.21 30.51
C PRO A 397 -4.68 40.18 31.04
N GLU A 398 -5.34 41.34 31.13
CA GLU A 398 -6.75 41.46 31.56
C GLU A 398 -7.74 41.37 30.38
N ASP A 399 -7.26 41.00 29.19
CA ASP A 399 -8.05 40.84 27.98
C ASP A 399 -9.04 39.67 28.12
N ASP A 400 -10.35 39.96 28.06
CA ASP A 400 -11.43 38.97 28.15
C ASP A 400 -11.64 38.17 26.85
N THR A 401 -10.73 38.32 25.88
CA THR A 401 -10.66 37.51 24.68
C THR A 401 -10.51 36.03 25.02
N ILE A 402 -11.31 35.22 24.32
CA ILE A 402 -11.27 33.76 24.34
C ILE A 402 -10.43 33.33 23.13
N VAL A 403 -9.28 32.73 23.39
CA VAL A 403 -8.32 32.31 22.37
C VAL A 403 -8.49 30.83 22.06
N ILE A 404 -8.81 30.53 20.80
CA ILE A 404 -8.93 29.18 20.25
C ILE A 404 -7.68 28.87 19.44
N LEU A 405 -6.91 27.89 19.91
CA LEU A 405 -5.63 27.48 19.33
C LEU A 405 -5.81 26.32 18.35
N GLY A 406 -5.21 26.45 17.17
CA GLY A 406 -4.85 25.34 16.29
C GLY A 406 -3.33 25.23 16.22
N ALA A 407 -2.79 24.01 16.11
CA ALA A 407 -1.35 23.82 16.04
C ALA A 407 -0.95 22.66 15.13
N GLY A 408 0.08 22.86 14.31
CA GLY A 408 0.68 21.86 13.44
C GLY A 408 1.07 22.40 12.08
N TRP A 409 1.86 21.61 11.34
CA TRP A 409 2.29 21.91 9.97
C TRP A 409 1.11 22.32 9.07
N VAL A 410 1.24 23.42 8.33
CA VAL A 410 0.18 23.90 7.44
C VAL A 410 0.11 23.00 6.20
N GLN A 411 -0.88 22.10 6.22
CA GLN A 411 -1.15 21.15 5.14
C GLN A 411 -2.62 20.72 5.14
N ILE A 412 -3.11 20.22 4.02
CA ILE A 412 -4.50 19.75 3.86
C ILE A 412 -4.88 18.68 4.90
N ARG A 413 -3.93 17.80 5.27
CA ARG A 413 -4.14 16.76 6.29
C ARG A 413 -4.53 17.36 7.65
N LYS A 414 -3.95 18.50 8.03
CA LYS A 414 -4.21 19.18 9.32
C LYS A 414 -5.49 20.01 9.31
N GLY A 415 -6.12 20.20 8.15
CA GLY A 415 -7.44 20.80 8.04
C GLY A 415 -7.50 22.28 8.46
N VAL A 416 -6.47 23.06 8.12
CA VAL A 416 -6.44 24.51 8.40
C VAL A 416 -7.62 25.23 7.73
N ASP A 417 -8.05 24.75 6.56
CA ASP A 417 -9.26 25.19 5.86
C ASP A 417 -10.53 24.99 6.70
N LEU A 418 -10.64 23.86 7.39
CA LEU A 418 -11.75 23.56 8.30
C LEU A 418 -11.65 24.37 9.60
N PHE A 419 -10.43 24.68 10.06
CA PHE A 419 -10.21 25.58 11.20
C PHE A 419 -10.72 26.99 10.89
N ILE A 420 -10.43 27.51 9.68
CA ILE A 420 -10.97 28.79 9.19
C ILE A 420 -12.50 28.74 9.09
N GLU A 421 -13.06 27.62 8.62
CA GLU A 421 -14.51 27.44 8.47
C GLU A 421 -15.25 27.44 9.82
N CYS A 422 -14.64 26.83 10.85
CA CYS A 422 -15.12 26.90 12.23
C CYS A 422 -14.98 28.33 12.78
N ALA A 423 -13.83 28.97 12.59
CA ALA A 423 -13.58 30.34 13.03
C ALA A 423 -14.62 31.32 12.46
N THR A 424 -14.91 31.21 11.16
CA THR A 424 -15.90 32.05 10.47
C THR A 424 -17.28 31.94 11.10
N ARG A 425 -17.73 30.73 11.48
CA ARG A 425 -19.01 30.54 12.16
C ARG A 425 -19.02 31.12 13.56
N VAL A 426 -17.96 30.89 14.33
CA VAL A 426 -17.87 31.36 15.72
C VAL A 426 -17.78 32.88 15.77
N ILE A 427 -16.96 33.50 14.90
CA ILE A 427 -16.80 34.95 14.81
C ILE A 427 -18.12 35.64 14.40
N ASN A 428 -18.92 35.01 13.53
CA ASN A 428 -20.23 35.53 13.13
C ASN A 428 -21.36 35.22 14.13
N SER A 429 -21.06 34.60 15.27
CA SER A 429 -22.03 34.33 16.34
C SER A 429 -22.16 35.50 17.33
N PRO A 430 -23.20 35.54 18.19
CA PRO A 430 -23.35 36.61 19.18
C PRO A 430 -22.15 36.81 20.14
N ILE A 431 -21.37 35.76 20.41
CA ILE A 431 -20.17 35.82 21.26
C ILE A 431 -18.87 36.03 20.47
N GLY A 432 -18.96 36.09 19.14
CA GLY A 432 -17.82 36.09 18.24
C GLY A 432 -16.88 37.27 18.42
N HIS A 433 -17.39 38.43 18.88
CA HIS A 433 -16.59 39.61 19.21
C HIS A 433 -15.57 39.36 20.34
N LYS A 434 -15.76 38.34 21.18
CA LYS A 434 -14.80 37.92 22.22
C LYS A 434 -13.85 36.82 21.76
N CYS A 435 -14.09 36.21 20.61
CA CYS A 435 -13.33 35.03 20.18
C CYS A 435 -12.16 35.44 19.26
N ARG A 436 -11.02 34.78 19.42
CA ARG A 436 -9.86 34.91 18.54
C ARG A 436 -9.32 33.54 18.19
N PHE A 437 -8.98 33.33 16.93
CA PHE A 437 -8.44 32.08 16.42
C PHE A 437 -6.97 32.28 16.03
N VAL A 438 -6.11 31.39 16.50
CA VAL A 438 -4.69 31.43 16.20
C VAL A 438 -4.23 30.04 15.78
N TRP A 439 -3.62 29.95 14.61
CA TRP A 439 -2.94 28.74 14.15
C TRP A 439 -1.42 28.90 14.29
N ILE A 440 -0.75 27.96 14.95
CA ILE A 440 0.72 27.92 15.07
C ILE A 440 1.29 26.77 14.25
N GLY A 441 2.17 27.07 13.31
CA GLY A 441 2.93 26.05 12.59
C GLY A 441 3.56 26.55 11.29
N ASN A 442 4.59 25.83 10.85
CA ASN A 442 5.34 26.16 9.63
C ASN A 442 4.58 25.78 8.34
N ASN A 443 5.14 26.13 7.18
CA ASN A 443 4.64 25.87 5.82
C ASN A 443 3.44 26.72 5.36
N TYR A 444 3.19 27.85 6.02
CA TYR A 444 2.26 28.86 5.51
C TYR A 444 3.02 29.94 4.75
N ASN A 445 3.00 29.88 3.42
CA ASN A 445 3.68 30.84 2.55
C ASN A 445 2.82 31.22 1.33
N PRO A 446 1.81 32.09 1.50
CA PRO A 446 0.88 32.46 0.42
C PRO A 446 1.53 33.06 -0.83
N GLU A 447 2.73 33.63 -0.70
CA GLU A 447 3.46 34.25 -1.81
C GLU A 447 4.09 33.22 -2.76
N GLN A 448 4.41 32.02 -2.25
CA GLN A 448 5.13 30.98 -3.02
C GLN A 448 4.31 29.70 -3.18
N ASP A 449 3.45 29.37 -2.22
CA ASP A 449 2.60 28.19 -2.26
C ASP A 449 1.20 28.53 -2.80
N VAL A 450 1.07 28.37 -4.12
CA VAL A 450 -0.20 28.54 -4.86
C VAL A 450 -1.14 27.33 -4.74
N HIS A 451 -0.72 26.24 -4.08
CA HIS A 451 -1.51 25.01 -3.99
C HIS A 451 -2.36 24.94 -2.73
N TYR A 452 -1.93 25.58 -1.64
CA TYR A 452 -2.69 25.54 -0.38
C TYR A 452 -2.68 26.88 0.36
N SER A 453 -1.51 27.42 0.69
CA SER A 453 -1.38 28.64 1.50
C SER A 453 -2.08 29.85 0.88
N MET A 454 -1.98 30.03 -0.43
CA MET A 454 -2.70 31.10 -1.16
C MET A 454 -4.22 30.99 -0.99
N TYR A 455 -4.77 29.77 -1.07
CA TYR A 455 -6.22 29.55 -0.88
C TYR A 455 -6.66 29.81 0.56
N LEU A 456 -5.84 29.43 1.55
CA LEU A 456 -6.12 29.74 2.95
C LEU A 456 -6.14 31.26 3.19
N GLN A 457 -5.20 32.00 2.60
CA GLN A 457 -5.14 33.46 2.70
C GLN A 457 -6.38 34.12 2.08
N ASP A 458 -6.76 33.71 0.86
CA ASP A 458 -7.96 34.23 0.18
C ASP A 458 -9.24 33.88 0.97
N GLN A 459 -9.33 32.66 1.53
CA GLN A 459 -10.45 32.26 2.40
C GLN A 459 -10.57 33.16 3.63
N ILE A 460 -9.47 33.44 4.35
CA ILE A 460 -9.46 34.34 5.51
C ILE A 460 -9.91 35.76 5.12
N GLN A 461 -9.39 36.27 3.99
CA GLN A 461 -9.70 37.62 3.52
C GLN A 461 -11.16 37.77 3.10
N ARG A 462 -11.68 36.83 2.29
CA ARG A 462 -13.08 36.87 1.81
C ARG A 462 -14.09 36.54 2.89
N ALA A 463 -13.72 35.73 3.88
CA ALA A 463 -14.54 35.51 5.07
C ALA A 463 -14.62 36.74 5.98
N GLY A 464 -13.72 37.72 5.83
CA GLY A 464 -13.73 38.96 6.60
C GLY A 464 -13.26 38.80 8.05
N ILE A 465 -12.45 37.77 8.36
CA ILE A 465 -12.05 37.42 9.73
C ILE A 465 -10.60 37.82 10.10
N THR A 466 -9.90 38.54 9.22
CA THR A 466 -8.46 38.86 9.32
C THR A 466 -8.02 39.51 10.65
N GLU A 467 -8.91 40.25 11.31
CA GLU A 467 -8.63 40.92 12.59
C GLU A 467 -8.65 39.97 13.79
N GLN A 468 -9.42 38.87 13.71
CA GLN A 468 -9.63 37.90 14.78
C GLN A 468 -9.04 36.52 14.46
N PHE A 469 -8.37 36.38 13.31
CA PHE A 469 -7.73 35.15 12.86
C PHE A 469 -6.28 35.42 12.46
N LYS A 470 -5.34 34.63 13.00
CA LYS A 470 -3.91 34.70 12.63
C LYS A 470 -3.31 33.32 12.43
N ILE A 471 -2.45 33.20 11.42
CA ILE A 471 -1.52 32.07 11.26
C ILE A 471 -0.12 32.60 11.57
N ILE A 472 0.57 31.93 12.48
CA ILE A 472 1.93 32.26 12.91
C ILE A 472 2.82 31.03 12.60
N SER A 473 4.09 31.29 12.29
CA SER A 473 5.08 30.23 12.12
C SER A 473 5.27 29.41 13.41
N GLU A 474 6.03 28.33 13.33
CA GLU A 474 6.48 27.57 14.51
C GLU A 474 7.24 28.46 15.51
N THR A 475 7.21 28.05 16.78
CA THR A 475 7.73 28.81 17.92
C THR A 475 8.40 27.88 18.93
N ASP A 476 9.49 28.34 19.54
CA ASP A 476 10.14 27.63 20.65
C ASP A 476 9.48 27.92 22.00
N ALA A 477 8.59 28.92 22.07
CA ALA A 477 7.83 29.29 23.27
C ALA A 477 6.43 28.65 23.33
N ILE A 478 6.27 27.42 22.82
CA ILE A 478 4.95 26.75 22.70
C ILE A 478 4.20 26.61 24.04
N GLU A 479 4.92 26.39 25.14
CA GLU A 479 4.31 26.33 26.49
C GLU A 479 3.65 27.67 26.88
N HIS A 480 4.21 28.81 26.42
CA HIS A 480 3.60 30.12 26.61
C HIS A 480 2.34 30.28 25.73
N VAL A 481 2.33 29.74 24.51
CA VAL A 481 1.14 29.73 23.64
C VAL A 481 -0.02 29.00 24.31
N TYR A 482 0.23 27.83 24.92
CA TYR A 482 -0.82 27.11 25.65
C TYR A 482 -1.33 27.92 26.84
N ALA A 483 -0.45 28.58 27.59
CA ALA A 483 -0.84 29.44 28.73
C ALA A 483 -1.71 30.64 28.31
N LEU A 484 -1.54 31.14 27.08
CA LEU A 484 -2.36 32.22 26.52
C LEU A 484 -3.69 31.74 25.93
N SER A 485 -3.87 30.43 25.75
CA SER A 485 -5.01 29.84 25.06
C SER A 485 -6.09 29.35 26.02
N ASP A 486 -7.35 29.45 25.61
CA ASP A 486 -8.50 29.02 26.42
C ASP A 486 -9.06 27.68 25.97
N MET A 487 -8.90 27.34 24.68
CA MET A 487 -9.36 26.09 24.09
C MET A 487 -8.43 25.70 22.94
N MET A 488 -8.35 24.41 22.65
CA MET A 488 -7.67 23.89 21.47
C MET A 488 -8.66 23.23 20.51
N LEU A 489 -8.50 23.49 19.22
CA LEU A 489 -9.30 22.90 18.16
C LEU A 489 -8.42 22.12 17.18
N LEU A 490 -8.67 20.81 17.10
CA LEU A 490 -8.06 19.91 16.14
C LEU A 490 -9.00 19.69 14.97
N THR A 491 -8.67 20.26 13.82
CA THR A 491 -9.44 20.11 12.58
C THR A 491 -8.80 19.15 11.59
N SER A 492 -7.83 18.35 12.03
CA SER A 492 -7.18 17.36 11.18
C SER A 492 -8.18 16.40 10.54
N ARG A 493 -7.89 16.02 9.29
CA ARG A 493 -8.57 14.93 8.57
C ARG A 493 -8.06 13.56 9.02
N LEU A 494 -6.76 13.45 9.23
CA LEU A 494 -6.08 12.25 9.72
C LEU A 494 -4.94 12.68 10.64
N ASP A 495 -5.02 12.38 11.94
CA ASP A 495 -3.97 12.71 12.91
C ASP A 495 -3.91 11.68 14.05
N PRO A 496 -2.97 10.73 14.02
CA PRO A 496 -2.99 9.53 14.85
C PRO A 496 -3.21 9.82 16.33
N LEU A 497 -2.22 10.47 16.95
CA LEU A 497 -2.27 10.91 18.34
C LEU A 497 -1.38 12.15 18.48
N PRO A 498 -1.88 13.36 18.17
CA PRO A 498 -1.06 14.57 18.10
C PRO A 498 -0.53 15.03 19.46
N ASN A 499 0.79 15.20 19.58
CA ASN A 499 1.45 15.72 20.80
C ASN A 499 0.85 17.04 21.31
N VAL A 500 0.55 17.96 20.39
CA VAL A 500 -0.03 19.26 20.73
C VAL A 500 -1.36 19.15 21.49
N ALA A 501 -2.14 18.11 21.20
CA ALA A 501 -3.39 17.84 21.92
C ALA A 501 -3.14 17.24 23.30
N ILE A 502 -2.16 16.33 23.41
CA ILE A 502 -1.74 15.77 24.69
C ILE A 502 -1.28 16.90 25.61
N ASP A 503 -0.42 17.80 25.12
CA ASP A 503 0.09 18.94 25.89
C ASP A 503 -1.04 19.86 26.37
N ALA A 504 -1.96 20.21 25.47
CA ALA A 504 -3.13 21.03 25.81
C ALA A 504 -3.99 20.36 26.90
N MET A 505 -4.28 19.06 26.78
CA MET A 505 -5.04 18.33 27.80
C MET A 505 -4.29 18.26 29.14
N VAL A 506 -2.97 18.04 29.14
CA VAL A 506 -2.15 18.05 30.38
C VAL A 506 -2.23 19.40 31.08
N LEU A 507 -2.23 20.49 30.32
CA LEU A 507 -2.38 21.84 30.85
C LEU A 507 -3.83 22.18 31.22
N GLY A 508 -4.79 21.30 30.93
CA GLY A 508 -6.20 21.47 31.25
C GLY A 508 -6.95 22.38 30.30
N LEU A 509 -6.50 22.51 29.05
CA LEU A 509 -7.26 23.17 28.01
C LEU A 509 -8.32 22.18 27.46
N PRO A 510 -9.59 22.62 27.32
CA PRO A 510 -10.56 21.88 26.53
C PRO A 510 -10.05 21.65 25.11
N VAL A 511 -9.96 20.38 24.70
CA VAL A 511 -9.59 20.00 23.33
C VAL A 511 -10.84 19.54 22.59
N LEU A 512 -11.10 20.15 21.43
CA LEU A 512 -12.21 19.77 20.56
C LEU A 512 -11.67 19.20 19.25
N CYS A 513 -12.31 18.15 18.73
CA CYS A 513 -11.89 17.47 17.51
C CYS A 513 -13.06 16.84 16.74
N PHE A 514 -12.80 16.50 15.47
CA PHE A 514 -13.75 15.70 14.68
C PHE A 514 -13.66 14.22 15.05
N ASP A 515 -14.81 13.56 15.04
CA ASP A 515 -14.92 12.12 15.17
C ASP A 515 -14.22 11.43 14.00
N LYS A 516 -13.63 10.25 14.23
CA LYS A 516 -12.92 9.44 13.22
C LYS A 516 -11.74 10.15 12.52
N THR A 517 -11.11 11.14 13.15
CA THR A 517 -9.90 11.77 12.59
C THR A 517 -8.66 11.61 13.44
N THR A 518 -8.81 11.34 14.74
CA THR A 518 -7.70 11.26 15.69
C THR A 518 -8.02 10.36 16.88
N GLY A 519 -7.02 9.67 17.42
CA GLY A 519 -7.14 8.89 18.66
C GLY A 519 -7.57 9.71 19.87
N ILE A 520 -7.37 11.03 19.85
CA ILE A 520 -7.90 11.94 20.88
C ILE A 520 -9.43 11.87 20.92
N ALA A 521 -10.10 11.74 19.76
CA ALA A 521 -11.56 11.63 19.70
C ALA A 521 -12.05 10.37 20.42
N ASP A 522 -11.38 9.23 20.20
CA ASP A 522 -11.73 7.96 20.85
C ASP A 522 -11.52 8.02 22.38
N ILE A 523 -10.41 8.63 22.80
CA ILE A 523 -10.11 8.87 24.21
C ILE A 523 -11.15 9.79 24.88
N LEU A 524 -11.59 10.86 24.21
CA LEU A 524 -12.62 11.75 24.73
C LEU A 524 -13.99 11.06 24.80
N LYS A 525 -14.39 10.31 23.76
CA LYS A 525 -15.66 9.57 23.71
C LYS A 525 -15.77 8.55 24.84
N ARG A 526 -14.77 7.68 25.00
CA ARG A 526 -14.79 6.61 26.01
C ARG A 526 -14.76 7.14 27.46
N ASN A 527 -14.41 8.41 27.65
CA ASN A 527 -14.39 9.09 28.94
C ASN A 527 -15.53 10.12 29.12
N GLY A 528 -16.57 10.07 28.27
CA GLY A 528 -17.81 10.84 28.45
C GLY A 528 -17.74 12.32 28.07
N LEU A 529 -16.76 12.73 27.25
CA LEU A 529 -16.61 14.11 26.74
C LEU A 529 -17.09 14.28 25.29
N GLN A 530 -17.82 13.32 24.75
CA GLN A 530 -18.29 13.35 23.36
C GLN A 530 -19.18 14.57 23.06
N GLU A 531 -20.13 14.88 23.94
CA GLU A 531 -21.11 15.95 23.72
C GLU A 531 -20.48 17.35 23.76
N GLU A 532 -19.43 17.52 24.54
CA GLU A 532 -18.71 18.78 24.71
C GLU A 532 -17.61 18.96 23.66
N CYS A 533 -16.87 17.89 23.33
CA CYS A 533 -15.59 18.01 22.62
C CYS A 533 -15.56 17.37 21.23
N VAL A 534 -16.43 16.41 20.92
CA VAL A 534 -16.33 15.62 19.68
C VAL A 534 -17.48 15.95 18.74
N ALA A 535 -17.16 16.52 17.57
CA ALA A 535 -18.13 16.78 16.51
C ALA A 535 -18.16 15.62 15.49
N PRO A 536 -19.27 15.37 14.77
CA PRO A 536 -19.30 14.40 13.68
C PRO A 536 -18.19 14.63 12.64
N TYR A 537 -17.82 13.56 11.93
CA TYR A 537 -16.72 13.56 10.97
C TYR A 537 -16.81 14.74 10.00
N LEU A 538 -15.82 15.64 10.10
CA LEU A 538 -15.67 16.85 9.29
C LEU A 538 -16.95 17.70 9.18
N ASP A 539 -17.65 17.90 10.31
CA ASP A 539 -18.81 18.80 10.42
C ASP A 539 -18.48 20.12 11.16
N PRO A 540 -18.04 21.17 10.43
CA PRO A 540 -17.74 22.49 11.01
C PRO A 540 -18.92 23.17 11.69
N HIS A 541 -20.17 22.84 11.32
CA HIS A 541 -21.34 23.45 11.92
C HIS A 541 -21.54 22.95 13.35
N SER A 542 -21.53 21.62 13.53
CA SER A 542 -21.59 21.00 14.85
C SER A 542 -20.40 21.42 15.72
N MET A 543 -19.20 21.48 15.14
CA MET A 543 -18.00 21.95 15.84
C MET A 543 -18.12 23.39 16.33
N ALA A 544 -18.57 24.32 15.47
CA ALA A 544 -18.76 25.71 15.85
C ALA A 544 -19.78 25.86 17.00
N ASN A 545 -20.87 25.08 17.00
CA ASN A 545 -21.86 25.11 18.08
C ASN A 545 -21.25 24.68 19.43
N LYS A 546 -20.38 23.66 19.43
CA LYS A 546 -19.67 23.21 20.64
C LYS A 546 -18.69 24.28 21.15
N LEU A 547 -17.93 24.89 20.25
CA LEU A 547 -17.04 26.02 20.56
C LEU A 547 -17.81 27.20 21.15
N ILE A 548 -18.94 27.58 20.56
CA ILE A 548 -19.79 28.69 21.06
C ILE A 548 -20.32 28.38 22.46
N ARG A 549 -20.77 27.15 22.71
CA ARG A 549 -21.27 26.73 24.03
C ARG A 549 -20.20 26.86 25.11
N LEU A 550 -18.99 26.37 24.83
CA LEU A 550 -17.86 26.51 25.75
C LEU A 550 -17.42 27.96 25.87
N ALA A 551 -17.25 28.71 24.77
CA ALA A 551 -16.91 30.13 24.79
C ALA A 551 -17.91 30.99 25.58
N SER A 552 -19.19 30.58 25.65
CA SER A 552 -20.22 31.32 26.38
C SER A 552 -20.23 31.09 27.90
N SER A 553 -19.48 30.11 28.43
CA SER A 553 -19.48 29.78 29.86
C SER A 553 -18.09 29.39 30.37
N GLN A 554 -17.51 30.23 31.22
CA GLN A 554 -16.23 29.94 31.89
C GLN A 554 -16.33 28.67 32.75
N GLU A 555 -17.41 28.51 33.51
CA GLU A 555 -17.64 27.31 34.35
C GLU A 555 -17.64 26.02 33.51
N ALA A 556 -18.30 26.04 32.34
CA ALA A 556 -18.30 24.88 31.45
C ALA A 556 -16.90 24.60 30.88
N ARG A 557 -16.13 25.64 30.51
CA ARG A 557 -14.75 25.49 30.06
C ARG A 557 -13.86 24.91 31.14
N ASP A 558 -13.91 25.47 32.35
CA ASP A 558 -13.08 25.03 33.48
C ASP A 558 -13.36 23.58 33.83
N LYS A 559 -14.64 23.20 33.87
CA LYS A 559 -15.05 21.81 34.13
C LYS A 559 -14.50 20.85 33.07
N VAL A 560 -14.66 21.17 31.79
CA VAL A 560 -14.13 20.33 30.69
C VAL A 560 -12.60 20.29 30.73
N GLY A 561 -11.96 21.41 31.04
CA GLY A 561 -10.50 21.51 31.18
C GLY A 561 -9.95 20.66 32.33
N GLU A 562 -10.60 20.68 33.50
CA GLU A 562 -10.24 19.82 34.63
C GLU A 562 -10.41 18.34 34.31
N GLN A 563 -11.51 17.98 33.63
CA GLN A 563 -11.72 16.62 33.15
C GLN A 563 -10.66 16.19 32.14
N ALA A 564 -10.29 17.06 31.19
CA ALA A 564 -9.22 16.83 30.23
C ALA A 564 -7.86 16.62 30.91
N ARG A 565 -7.54 17.41 31.95
CA ARG A 565 -6.31 17.28 32.75
C ARG A 565 -6.27 15.95 33.51
N SER A 566 -7.35 15.61 34.20
CA SER A 566 -7.46 14.33 34.92
C SER A 566 -7.32 13.14 33.97
N LEU A 567 -7.93 13.25 32.78
CA LEU A 567 -7.82 12.25 31.73
C LEU A 567 -6.38 12.12 31.21
N ALA A 568 -5.73 13.23 30.89
CA ALA A 568 -4.37 13.24 30.38
C ALA A 568 -3.36 12.63 31.36
N ALA A 569 -3.48 12.94 32.67
CA ALA A 569 -2.64 12.34 33.70
C ALA A 569 -2.78 10.81 33.78
N ARG A 570 -3.99 10.29 33.50
CA ARG A 570 -4.26 8.85 33.48
C ARG A 570 -3.85 8.20 32.16
N GLU A 571 -3.94 8.87 31.01
CA GLU A 571 -3.75 8.24 29.70
C GLU A 571 -2.32 8.42 29.16
N PHE A 572 -1.73 9.62 29.30
CA PHE A 572 -0.50 10.02 28.62
C PHE A 572 0.71 10.07 29.57
N ASN A 573 0.98 8.95 30.26
CA ASN A 573 2.13 8.81 31.15
C ASN A 573 3.31 8.10 30.45
N MET A 574 4.44 8.80 30.28
CA MET A 574 5.61 8.28 29.55
C MET A 574 6.27 7.10 30.26
N SER A 575 6.43 7.14 31.58
CA SER A 575 7.07 6.06 32.32
C SER A 575 6.26 4.76 32.23
N ARG A 576 4.93 4.84 32.40
CA ARG A 576 4.05 3.70 32.20
C ARG A 576 4.06 3.20 30.76
N TYR A 577 4.09 4.10 29.77
CA TYR A 577 4.19 3.72 28.37
C TYR A 577 5.46 2.89 28.12
N VAL A 578 6.62 3.34 28.61
CA VAL A 578 7.89 2.61 28.48
C VAL A 578 7.84 1.26 29.22
N GLU A 579 7.27 1.20 30.42
CA GLU A 579 7.06 -0.07 31.15
C GLU A 579 6.20 -1.06 30.37
N GLN A 580 5.12 -0.59 29.74
CA GLN A 580 4.27 -1.42 28.89
C GLN A 580 5.00 -1.92 27.64
N LEU A 581 5.85 -1.08 27.02
CA LEU A 581 6.70 -1.52 25.92
C LEU A 581 7.68 -2.61 26.37
N LEU A 582 8.32 -2.45 27.53
CA LEU A 582 9.26 -3.43 28.05
C LEU A 582 8.58 -4.77 28.38
N ALA A 583 7.37 -4.76 28.92
CA ALA A 583 6.59 -5.98 29.17
C ALA A 583 6.34 -6.79 27.89
N LEU A 584 6.17 -6.13 26.74
CA LEU A 584 6.04 -6.80 25.45
C LEU A 584 7.32 -7.51 24.99
N THR A 585 8.49 -7.22 25.58
CA THR A 585 9.75 -7.87 25.21
C THR A 585 9.95 -9.26 25.82
N GLU A 586 9.28 -9.55 26.95
CA GLU A 586 9.54 -10.75 27.77
C GLU A 586 9.30 -12.05 26.98
N ASP A 587 8.19 -12.14 26.25
CA ASP A 587 7.83 -13.33 25.46
C ASP A 587 8.50 -13.36 24.08
N ASN A 588 8.86 -12.20 23.52
CA ASN A 588 9.40 -12.10 22.16
C ASN A 588 10.74 -12.82 22.01
N ALA A 589 11.57 -12.86 23.06
CA ALA A 589 12.84 -13.58 23.02
C ALA A 589 12.65 -15.10 22.87
N ALA A 590 11.61 -15.68 23.49
CA ALA A 590 11.29 -17.10 23.35
C ALA A 590 10.77 -17.40 21.95
N LEU A 591 9.88 -16.55 21.43
CA LEU A 591 9.36 -16.68 20.05
C LEU A 591 10.47 -16.56 19.01
N SER A 592 11.39 -15.60 19.14
CA SER A 592 12.52 -15.47 18.21
C SER A 592 13.45 -16.68 18.21
N ARG A 593 13.65 -17.34 19.37
CA ARG A 593 14.38 -18.62 19.43
C ARG A 593 13.62 -19.75 18.74
N GLN A 594 12.30 -19.83 18.93
CA GLN A 594 11.47 -20.83 18.26
C GLN A 594 11.51 -20.65 16.73
N GLU A 595 11.39 -19.41 16.24
CA GLU A 595 11.51 -19.10 14.82
C GLU A 595 12.86 -19.53 14.23
N HIS A 596 13.95 -19.41 14.99
CA HIS A 596 15.27 -19.85 14.55
C HIS A 596 15.33 -21.38 14.39
N VAL A 597 14.74 -22.12 15.35
CA VAL A 597 14.63 -23.58 15.28
C VAL A 597 13.78 -24.00 14.09
N ASP A 598 12.65 -23.33 13.86
CA ASP A 598 11.73 -23.64 12.77
C ASP A 598 12.35 -23.37 11.41
N ALA A 599 13.00 -22.21 11.24
CA ALA A 599 13.72 -21.88 10.03
C ALA A 599 14.85 -22.88 9.75
N THR A 600 15.60 -23.28 10.78
CA THR A 600 16.66 -24.28 10.65
C THR A 600 16.10 -25.65 10.24
N THR A 601 14.98 -26.07 10.83
CA THR A 601 14.30 -27.33 10.52
C THR A 601 13.87 -27.37 9.05
N ILE A 602 13.24 -26.30 8.58
CA ILE A 602 12.78 -26.18 7.19
C ILE A 602 13.99 -26.14 6.22
N GLN A 603 15.04 -25.42 6.59
CA GLN A 603 16.28 -25.32 5.80
C GLN A 603 16.95 -26.68 5.62
N GLN A 604 17.02 -27.48 6.69
CA GLN A 604 17.59 -28.84 6.65
C GLN A 604 16.75 -29.80 5.81
N ALA A 605 15.43 -29.62 5.79
CA ALA A 605 14.53 -30.47 5.01
C ALA A 605 14.63 -30.22 3.49
N GLY A 606 15.15 -29.07 3.05
CA GLY A 606 15.39 -28.77 1.64
C GLY A 606 14.12 -28.71 0.78
N VAL A 607 13.00 -28.26 1.35
CA VAL A 607 11.66 -28.31 0.72
C VAL A 607 11.24 -27.02 0.01
N VAL A 608 12.07 -25.98 0.01
CA VAL A 608 11.71 -24.67 -0.56
C VAL A 608 11.62 -24.73 -2.07
N ASP A 609 10.51 -24.25 -2.64
CA ASP A 609 10.37 -24.03 -4.07
C ASP A 609 10.36 -22.52 -4.40
N LEU A 610 11.52 -22.00 -4.83
CA LEU A 610 11.69 -20.59 -5.21
C LEU A 610 10.96 -20.22 -6.52
N ASP A 611 10.57 -21.20 -7.33
CA ASP A 611 9.78 -20.99 -8.56
C ASP A 611 8.28 -20.82 -8.25
N TYR A 612 7.86 -21.03 -6.99
CA TYR A 612 6.47 -21.03 -6.55
C TYR A 612 6.20 -20.03 -5.41
N TYR A 613 7.04 -20.02 -4.37
CA TYR A 613 6.81 -19.27 -3.14
C TYR A 613 6.77 -17.73 -3.30
N PRO A 614 7.76 -17.07 -3.94
CA PRO A 614 7.85 -15.61 -3.94
C PRO A 614 6.60 -14.98 -4.57
N PRO A 615 5.95 -13.98 -3.96
CA PRO A 615 4.92 -13.20 -4.65
C PRO A 615 5.55 -12.41 -5.81
N ALA A 616 4.78 -12.11 -6.86
CA ALA A 616 5.33 -11.64 -8.14
C ALA A 616 6.18 -10.35 -8.02
N GLY A 617 5.77 -9.42 -7.16
CA GLY A 617 6.47 -8.17 -6.90
C GLY A 617 7.67 -8.28 -5.95
N VAL A 618 7.94 -9.45 -5.37
CA VAL A 618 9.03 -9.65 -4.39
C VAL A 618 10.11 -10.55 -4.98
N ARG A 619 11.32 -10.01 -5.06
CA ARG A 619 12.50 -10.77 -5.46
C ARG A 619 13.14 -11.41 -4.23
N LEU A 620 13.24 -12.73 -4.22
CA LEU A 620 13.97 -13.50 -3.23
C LEU A 620 15.08 -14.26 -3.95
N SER A 621 16.32 -14.10 -3.48
CA SER A 621 17.51 -14.60 -4.15
C SER A 621 18.00 -15.93 -3.57
N THR A 622 17.61 -16.26 -2.34
CA THR A 622 18.05 -17.47 -1.66
C THR A 622 16.91 -18.21 -0.94
N ALA A 623 17.08 -19.51 -0.73
CA ALA A 623 16.16 -20.32 0.07
C ALA A 623 16.06 -19.80 1.52
N THR A 624 17.17 -19.31 2.09
CA THR A 624 17.21 -18.74 3.44
C THR A 624 16.28 -17.54 3.58
N GLU A 625 16.29 -16.62 2.61
CA GLU A 625 15.40 -15.45 2.59
C GLU A 625 13.93 -15.89 2.50
N ALA A 626 13.62 -16.87 1.66
CA ALA A 626 12.27 -17.41 1.50
C ALA A 626 11.77 -18.07 2.79
N ILE A 627 12.59 -18.91 3.43
CA ILE A 627 12.25 -19.54 4.71
C ILE A 627 12.05 -18.48 5.78
N ARG A 628 12.93 -17.48 5.86
CA ARG A 628 12.78 -16.44 6.88
C ARG A 628 11.50 -15.66 6.71
N ARG A 629 11.18 -15.24 5.48
CA ARG A 629 9.90 -14.59 5.16
C ARG A 629 8.71 -15.49 5.50
N TYR A 630 8.78 -16.78 5.17
CA TYR A 630 7.74 -17.77 5.43
C TYR A 630 7.47 -17.93 6.93
N VAL A 631 8.49 -18.25 7.73
CA VAL A 631 8.33 -18.44 9.17
C VAL A 631 7.77 -17.16 9.80
N ARG A 632 8.24 -15.98 9.36
CA ARG A 632 7.73 -14.69 9.83
C ARG A 632 6.26 -14.47 9.49
N SER A 633 5.82 -14.77 8.27
CA SER A 633 4.41 -14.60 7.89
C SER A 633 3.49 -15.51 8.69
N TRP A 634 3.92 -16.75 8.97
CA TRP A 634 3.17 -17.70 9.79
C TRP A 634 3.10 -17.29 11.26
N THR A 635 4.22 -16.92 11.87
CA THR A 635 4.27 -16.43 13.26
C THR A 635 3.42 -15.17 13.46
N ARG A 636 3.46 -14.23 12.51
CA ARG A 636 2.72 -12.96 12.61
C ARG A 636 1.26 -13.06 12.20
N GLY A 637 0.92 -14.06 11.38
CA GLY A 637 -0.43 -14.25 10.89
C GLY A 637 -0.85 -13.36 9.73
N VAL A 638 0.13 -12.85 8.98
CA VAL A 638 -0.09 -11.93 7.86
C VAL A 638 0.72 -12.37 6.66
N LEU A 639 0.20 -12.18 5.44
CA LEU A 639 0.90 -12.53 4.19
C LEU A 639 1.36 -14.00 4.13
N ARG A 640 0.57 -14.90 4.72
CA ARG A 640 0.88 -16.34 4.78
C ARG A 640 0.83 -16.95 3.38
N ARG A 641 1.85 -17.74 3.05
CA ARG A 641 1.95 -18.46 1.79
C ARG A 641 2.45 -19.88 2.02
N LYS A 642 2.14 -20.79 1.10
CA LYS A 642 2.67 -22.15 1.03
C LYS A 642 4.10 -22.11 0.50
N LEU A 643 5.00 -22.84 1.13
CA LEU A 643 6.43 -22.82 0.76
C LEU A 643 6.74 -23.66 -0.49
N PHE A 644 5.88 -24.62 -0.79
CA PHE A 644 5.90 -25.49 -1.97
C PHE A 644 4.48 -26.01 -2.22
N PRO A 645 4.15 -26.43 -3.45
CA PRO A 645 2.80 -26.87 -3.79
C PRO A 645 2.43 -28.24 -3.20
N GLY A 646 1.14 -28.50 -3.02
CA GLY A 646 0.63 -29.81 -2.55
C GLY A 646 0.61 -30.01 -1.04
N PHE A 647 1.12 -29.07 -0.25
CA PHE A 647 1.00 -29.05 1.21
C PHE A 647 0.35 -27.76 1.70
N ASP A 648 -0.67 -27.89 2.55
CA ASP A 648 -1.33 -26.76 3.19
C ASP A 648 -1.05 -26.71 4.68
N PRO A 649 -0.21 -25.75 5.11
CA PRO A 649 0.15 -25.67 6.52
C PRO A 649 -1.03 -25.21 7.39
N ARG A 650 -2.08 -24.57 6.83
CA ARG A 650 -3.25 -24.14 7.60
C ARG A 650 -4.17 -25.31 7.90
N VAL A 651 -4.44 -26.16 6.91
CA VAL A 651 -5.19 -27.41 7.13
C VAL A 651 -4.46 -28.29 8.16
N TYR A 652 -3.13 -28.40 8.06
CA TYR A 652 -2.33 -29.11 9.06
C TYR A 652 -2.44 -28.47 10.45
N GLN A 653 -2.37 -27.13 10.52
CA GLN A 653 -2.50 -26.38 11.78
C GLN A 653 -3.85 -26.63 12.46
N ASP A 654 -4.96 -26.51 11.73
CA ASP A 654 -6.31 -26.68 12.29
C ASP A 654 -6.49 -28.07 12.90
N MET A 655 -5.98 -29.11 12.23
CA MET A 655 -6.15 -30.50 12.66
C MET A 655 -5.17 -30.94 13.75
N ASN A 656 -4.07 -30.20 13.94
CA ASN A 656 -2.99 -30.55 14.89
C ASN A 656 -2.68 -29.42 15.87
N ALA A 657 -3.59 -28.46 16.05
CA ALA A 657 -3.36 -27.22 16.81
C ALA A 657 -2.82 -27.48 18.23
N SER A 658 -3.35 -28.50 18.90
CA SER A 658 -2.94 -28.88 20.27
C SER A 658 -1.49 -29.41 20.34
N ALA A 659 -0.99 -30.04 19.28
CA ALA A 659 0.37 -30.58 19.22
C ALA A 659 1.39 -29.52 18.74
N ILE A 660 0.99 -28.65 17.81
CA ILE A 660 1.86 -27.63 17.22
C ILE A 660 2.23 -26.54 18.23
N GLY A 661 1.25 -26.07 19.03
CA GLY A 661 1.49 -24.97 19.97
C GLY A 661 2.00 -23.71 19.29
N ALA A 662 3.17 -23.21 19.71
CA ALA A 662 3.82 -22.00 19.17
C ALA A 662 4.77 -22.28 17.99
N GLN A 663 4.90 -23.53 17.56
CA GLN A 663 5.77 -23.92 16.45
C GLN A 663 5.16 -23.52 15.09
N ASP A 664 5.99 -23.23 14.10
CA ASP A 664 5.54 -23.18 12.71
C ASP A 664 4.92 -24.53 12.25
N PRO A 665 3.76 -24.52 11.57
CA PRO A 665 3.07 -25.75 11.19
C PRO A 665 3.87 -26.63 10.22
N LEU A 666 4.62 -26.04 9.29
CA LEU A 666 5.47 -26.81 8.37
C LEU A 666 6.68 -27.38 9.11
N ALA A 667 7.33 -26.61 9.98
CA ALA A 667 8.43 -27.11 10.80
C ALA A 667 7.99 -28.30 11.68
N HIS A 668 6.81 -28.21 12.30
CA HIS A 668 6.22 -29.31 13.07
C HIS A 668 5.92 -30.52 12.18
N PHE A 669 5.29 -30.34 11.01
CA PHE A 669 5.02 -31.42 10.04
C PHE A 669 6.30 -32.17 9.61
N LEU A 670 7.36 -31.43 9.33
CA LEU A 670 8.66 -32.00 8.94
C LEU A 670 9.29 -32.78 10.10
N SER A 671 9.25 -32.23 11.32
CA SER A 671 9.78 -32.86 12.52
C SER A 671 9.02 -34.13 12.89
N ALA A 672 7.71 -34.17 12.62
CA ALA A 672 6.83 -35.32 12.86
C ALA A 672 6.98 -36.45 11.82
N GLY A 673 7.90 -36.34 10.86
CA GLY A 673 8.13 -37.37 9.85
C GLY A 673 7.13 -37.36 8.69
N ARG A 674 6.52 -36.21 8.39
CA ARG A 674 5.58 -36.00 7.27
C ARG A 674 4.35 -36.92 7.32
N PRO A 675 3.52 -36.84 8.38
CA PRO A 675 2.33 -37.68 8.50
C PRO A 675 1.37 -37.49 7.32
N GLU A 676 0.71 -38.57 6.88
CA GLU A 676 -0.34 -38.51 5.88
C GLU A 676 -1.61 -37.86 6.45
N GLY A 677 -2.34 -37.12 5.62
CA GLY A 677 -3.57 -36.43 5.99
C GLY A 677 -4.07 -35.49 4.89
N PRO A 678 -5.23 -34.85 5.08
CA PRO A 678 -5.90 -34.03 4.05
C PRO A 678 -5.19 -32.70 3.74
N TRP A 679 -4.17 -32.34 4.52
CA TRP A 679 -3.25 -31.23 4.22
C TRP A 679 -2.29 -31.53 3.06
N ASN A 680 -2.17 -32.80 2.66
CA ASN A 680 -1.43 -33.20 1.47
C ASN A 680 -2.42 -33.47 0.33
N TRP A 681 -2.21 -32.86 -0.82
CA TRP A 681 -2.99 -33.16 -2.02
C TRP A 681 -2.11 -33.28 -3.26
N LYS A 682 -2.70 -33.88 -4.27
CA LYS A 682 -2.03 -34.14 -5.53
C LYS A 682 -1.95 -32.85 -6.34
N ASN A 683 -0.78 -32.58 -6.90
CA ASN A 683 -0.57 -31.47 -7.83
C ASN A 683 -0.04 -31.98 -9.18
N LEU A 684 -0.27 -31.21 -10.24
CA LEU A 684 0.31 -31.40 -11.56
C LEU A 684 1.31 -30.29 -11.80
N SER A 685 2.58 -30.63 -11.72
CA SER A 685 3.68 -29.76 -12.12
C SER A 685 3.90 -29.87 -13.62
N TRP A 686 3.85 -28.76 -14.34
CA TRP A 686 4.08 -28.77 -15.79
C TRP A 686 5.55 -29.00 -16.17
N LYS A 687 6.48 -28.97 -15.20
CA LYS A 687 7.90 -29.36 -15.40
C LYS A 687 8.04 -30.78 -15.94
N ASP A 688 7.17 -31.70 -15.51
CA ASP A 688 7.28 -33.14 -15.79
C ASP A 688 6.52 -33.58 -17.05
N HIS A 689 5.85 -32.64 -17.73
CA HIS A 689 4.97 -32.92 -18.86
C HIS A 689 5.44 -32.17 -20.12
N SER A 690 6.51 -32.68 -20.75
CA SER A 690 6.98 -32.17 -22.04
C SER A 690 6.03 -32.58 -23.17
N SER A 691 5.31 -31.59 -23.71
CA SER A 691 4.67 -31.53 -25.05
C SER A 691 4.38 -32.86 -25.75
N THR A 692 3.62 -33.74 -25.10
CA THR A 692 3.02 -34.90 -25.77
C THR A 692 1.56 -34.55 -25.96
N SER A 693 1.21 -34.11 -27.17
CA SER A 693 -0.18 -33.94 -27.57
C SER A 693 -0.83 -35.31 -27.59
N THR A 694 -1.51 -35.69 -26.53
CA THR A 694 -2.49 -36.76 -26.58
C THR A 694 -3.63 -36.25 -27.47
N SER A 695 -3.80 -36.83 -28.66
CA SER A 695 -4.98 -36.57 -29.47
C SER A 695 -6.17 -37.15 -28.72
N THR A 696 -6.93 -36.29 -28.06
CA THR A 696 -8.13 -36.71 -27.36
C THR A 696 -9.35 -36.52 -28.28
N ASP A 697 -10.21 -37.54 -28.35
CA ASP A 697 -11.56 -37.43 -28.92
C ASP A 697 -12.56 -36.83 -27.91
N SER A 698 -12.04 -36.05 -26.95
CA SER A 698 -12.76 -35.54 -25.78
C SER A 698 -13.40 -34.17 -26.05
N LYS A 699 -14.74 -34.12 -26.09
CA LYS A 699 -15.50 -32.87 -26.27
C LYS A 699 -15.49 -32.02 -24.99
N SER A 700 -14.91 -30.82 -25.06
CA SER A 700 -14.77 -29.91 -23.91
C SER A 700 -15.54 -28.61 -24.07
N LEU A 701 -16.05 -28.05 -22.97
CA LEU A 701 -16.72 -26.75 -22.93
C LEU A 701 -15.98 -25.78 -22.00
N ILE A 702 -15.62 -24.59 -22.48
CA ILE A 702 -14.82 -23.61 -21.74
C ILE A 702 -15.56 -22.28 -21.68
N PHE A 703 -15.77 -21.76 -20.47
CA PHE A 703 -16.24 -20.41 -20.21
C PHE A 703 -15.07 -19.51 -19.86
N ILE A 704 -14.95 -18.36 -20.52
CA ILE A 704 -13.89 -17.37 -20.27
C ILE A 704 -14.50 -16.01 -20.01
N SER A 705 -14.21 -15.45 -18.84
CA SER A 705 -14.75 -14.16 -18.41
C SER A 705 -13.74 -13.05 -18.65
N LEU A 706 -14.15 -11.99 -19.35
CA LEU A 706 -13.28 -10.88 -19.75
C LEU A 706 -13.91 -9.53 -19.40
N ARG A 707 -13.12 -8.61 -18.82
CA ARG A 707 -13.60 -7.25 -18.48
C ARG A 707 -13.69 -6.33 -19.70
N SER A 708 -12.79 -6.50 -20.66
CA SER A 708 -12.71 -5.72 -21.90
C SER A 708 -12.29 -6.60 -23.07
N ALA A 709 -12.32 -6.04 -24.27
CA ALA A 709 -11.90 -6.74 -25.49
C ALA A 709 -10.37 -6.83 -25.65
N ASP A 710 -9.57 -6.37 -24.68
CA ASP A 710 -8.11 -6.21 -24.85
C ASP A 710 -7.37 -7.53 -24.98
N SER A 711 -7.70 -8.51 -24.14
CA SER A 711 -7.02 -9.81 -24.11
C SER A 711 -7.66 -10.87 -25.02
N ILE A 712 -8.77 -10.56 -25.70
CA ILE A 712 -9.55 -11.58 -26.42
C ILE A 712 -8.75 -12.23 -27.56
N GLU A 713 -8.01 -11.44 -28.34
CA GLU A 713 -7.26 -11.96 -29.49
C GLU A 713 -6.14 -12.93 -29.06
N GLN A 714 -5.45 -12.63 -27.96
CA GLN A 714 -4.41 -13.49 -27.41
C GLN A 714 -5.00 -14.84 -26.97
N ILE A 715 -6.13 -14.80 -26.26
CA ILE A 715 -6.81 -16.00 -25.76
C ILE A 715 -7.31 -16.87 -26.93
N VAL A 716 -7.94 -16.27 -27.93
CA VAL A 716 -8.42 -17.02 -29.10
C VAL A 716 -7.28 -17.63 -29.88
N LYS A 717 -6.15 -16.93 -30.03
CA LYS A 717 -4.94 -17.49 -30.66
C LYS A 717 -4.41 -18.73 -29.93
N LEU A 718 -4.53 -18.78 -28.61
CA LEU A 718 -4.13 -19.96 -27.82
C LEU A 718 -5.12 -21.12 -28.00
N LEU A 719 -6.43 -20.84 -28.09
CA LEU A 719 -7.47 -21.86 -28.20
C LEU A 719 -7.58 -22.46 -29.60
N VAL A 720 -7.52 -21.63 -30.65
CA VAL A 720 -7.63 -22.07 -32.07
C VAL A 720 -6.50 -23.02 -32.46
N LYS A 721 -5.34 -22.92 -31.82
CA LYS A 721 -4.22 -23.84 -32.04
C LYS A 721 -4.46 -25.25 -31.48
N LYS A 722 -5.47 -25.47 -30.63
CA LYS A 722 -5.50 -26.64 -29.72
C LYS A 722 -6.56 -27.72 -29.95
N SER A 723 -7.62 -27.56 -30.76
CA SER A 723 -8.45 -28.66 -31.36
C SER A 723 -9.79 -28.15 -31.92
N ALA A 724 -10.43 -28.89 -32.82
CA ALA A 724 -11.79 -28.65 -33.34
C ALA A 724 -12.93 -29.14 -32.40
N GLN A 725 -12.61 -29.81 -31.29
CA GLN A 725 -13.57 -30.40 -30.35
C GLN A 725 -13.81 -29.56 -29.07
N ILE A 726 -13.39 -28.29 -29.08
CA ILE A 726 -13.53 -27.36 -27.94
C ILE A 726 -14.64 -26.35 -28.25
N ASN A 727 -15.69 -26.33 -27.43
CA ASN A 727 -16.68 -25.26 -27.43
C ASN A 727 -16.25 -24.17 -26.45
N VAL A 728 -16.26 -22.92 -26.88
CA VAL A 728 -15.84 -21.78 -26.05
C VAL A 728 -16.96 -20.75 -25.97
N VAL A 729 -17.23 -20.30 -24.76
CA VAL A 729 -18.21 -19.28 -24.41
C VAL A 729 -17.50 -18.13 -23.71
N ILE A 730 -17.58 -16.92 -24.27
CA ILE A 730 -17.03 -15.71 -23.67
C ILE A 730 -18.13 -15.03 -22.84
N LEU A 731 -17.85 -14.76 -21.57
CA LEU A 731 -18.70 -13.99 -20.68
C LEU A 731 -18.25 -12.53 -20.67
N ALA A 732 -19.11 -11.65 -21.19
CA ALA A 732 -18.91 -10.21 -21.22
C ALA A 732 -19.75 -9.51 -20.13
N PRO A 733 -19.21 -8.47 -19.47
CA PRO A 733 -19.89 -7.79 -18.37
C PRO A 733 -21.08 -6.95 -18.82
N ASP A 734 -21.06 -6.47 -20.06
CA ASP A 734 -22.10 -5.63 -20.64
C ASP A 734 -22.16 -5.77 -22.17
N GLU A 735 -23.20 -5.20 -22.77
CA GLU A 735 -23.42 -5.24 -24.22
C GLU A 735 -22.33 -4.52 -25.01
N LEU A 736 -21.76 -3.44 -24.48
CA LEU A 736 -20.73 -2.65 -25.16
C LEU A 736 -19.42 -3.45 -25.29
N ALA A 737 -19.02 -4.11 -24.21
CA ALA A 737 -17.89 -5.03 -24.20
C ALA A 737 -18.12 -6.17 -25.20
N ALA A 738 -19.32 -6.77 -25.20
CA ALA A 738 -19.65 -7.86 -26.12
C ALA A 738 -19.60 -7.43 -27.60
N ILE A 739 -20.13 -6.25 -27.95
CA ILE A 739 -20.06 -5.72 -29.32
C ILE A 739 -18.60 -5.50 -29.72
N THR A 740 -17.81 -4.87 -28.86
CA THR A 740 -16.39 -4.59 -29.11
C THR A 740 -15.60 -5.89 -29.32
N MET A 741 -15.88 -6.92 -28.52
CA MET A 741 -15.29 -8.26 -28.67
C MET A 741 -15.65 -8.89 -30.01
N LYS A 742 -16.94 -8.85 -30.42
CA LYS A 742 -17.39 -9.36 -31.72
C LYS A 742 -16.68 -8.68 -32.88
N GLU A 743 -16.54 -7.36 -32.83
CA GLU A 743 -15.84 -6.60 -33.87
C GLU A 743 -14.37 -6.98 -34.00
N ARG A 744 -13.65 -7.16 -32.88
CA ARG A 744 -12.25 -7.61 -32.91
C ARG A 744 -12.11 -9.02 -33.48
N LEU A 745 -12.99 -9.94 -33.10
CA LEU A 745 -12.97 -11.31 -33.63
C LEU A 745 -13.28 -11.39 -35.13
N GLN A 746 -14.18 -10.54 -35.63
CA GLN A 746 -14.52 -10.47 -37.05
C GLN A 746 -13.35 -9.96 -37.89
N LYS A 747 -12.59 -8.97 -37.41
CA LYS A 747 -11.39 -8.46 -38.08
C LYS A 747 -10.35 -9.57 -38.31
N GLU A 748 -10.19 -10.45 -37.33
CA GLU A 748 -9.21 -11.54 -37.35
C GLU A 748 -9.77 -12.87 -37.94
N ARG A 749 -11.03 -12.89 -38.40
CA ARG A 749 -11.71 -14.05 -39.02
C ARG A 749 -11.83 -15.30 -38.11
N TYR A 750 -12.02 -15.12 -36.80
CA TYR A 750 -12.34 -16.24 -35.91
C TYR A 750 -13.84 -16.56 -35.95
N SER A 751 -14.22 -17.79 -36.26
CA SER A 751 -15.59 -18.16 -36.67
C SER A 751 -16.44 -18.93 -35.63
N VAL A 752 -15.96 -19.18 -34.39
CA VAL A 752 -16.55 -20.24 -33.55
C VAL A 752 -16.75 -19.90 -32.05
N LEU A 753 -16.89 -18.63 -31.68
CA LEU A 753 -17.06 -18.25 -30.25
C LEU A 753 -18.48 -17.74 -29.96
N ASN A 754 -19.14 -18.35 -28.97
CA ASN A 754 -20.38 -17.81 -28.42
C ASN A 754 -20.04 -16.70 -27.42
N ILE A 755 -20.71 -15.55 -27.49
CA ILE A 755 -20.51 -14.45 -26.53
C ILE A 755 -21.83 -14.20 -25.81
N LEU A 756 -21.80 -14.36 -24.48
CA LEU A 756 -22.93 -14.14 -23.60
C LEU A 756 -22.68 -12.89 -22.76
N VAL A 757 -23.73 -12.10 -22.58
CA VAL A 757 -23.73 -10.94 -21.67
C VAL A 757 -24.46 -11.36 -20.40
N SER A 758 -23.87 -11.07 -19.25
CA SER A 758 -24.47 -11.35 -17.95
C SER A 758 -24.09 -10.27 -16.94
N GLU A 759 -25.08 -9.78 -16.20
CA GLU A 759 -24.87 -8.91 -15.03
C GLU A 759 -24.56 -9.72 -13.76
N ASP A 760 -24.81 -11.04 -13.77
CA ASP A 760 -24.45 -11.92 -12.68
C ASP A 760 -22.93 -12.15 -12.64
N GLN A 761 -22.40 -12.50 -11.46
CA GLN A 761 -20.98 -12.82 -11.31
C GLN A 761 -20.56 -14.01 -12.22
N PRO A 762 -19.31 -14.02 -12.73
CA PRO A 762 -18.82 -14.99 -13.72
C PRO A 762 -19.18 -16.47 -13.50
N LEU A 763 -18.94 -16.99 -12.30
CA LEU A 763 -19.19 -18.40 -11.97
C LEU A 763 -20.69 -18.68 -11.89
N LEU A 764 -21.46 -17.76 -11.31
CA LEU A 764 -22.92 -17.87 -11.26
C LEU A 764 -23.54 -17.85 -12.67
N ALA A 765 -23.05 -16.96 -13.53
CA ALA A 765 -23.47 -16.90 -14.94
C ALA A 765 -23.16 -18.21 -15.68
N THR A 766 -21.98 -18.78 -15.41
CA THR A 766 -21.57 -20.09 -15.96
C THR A 766 -22.50 -21.21 -15.53
N LEU A 767 -22.77 -21.35 -14.22
CA LEU A 767 -23.66 -22.39 -13.68
C LEU A 767 -25.09 -22.28 -14.26
N LYS A 768 -25.63 -21.06 -14.37
CA LYS A 768 -26.94 -20.84 -14.99
C LYS A 768 -26.97 -21.24 -16.46
N HIS A 769 -25.92 -20.91 -17.22
CA HIS A 769 -25.87 -21.31 -18.64
C HIS A 769 -25.73 -22.83 -18.79
N LEU A 770 -24.92 -23.48 -17.95
CA LEU A 770 -24.78 -24.93 -17.95
C LEU A 770 -26.10 -25.65 -17.67
N ALA A 771 -26.98 -25.08 -16.84
CA ALA A 771 -28.29 -25.65 -16.54
C ALA A 771 -29.26 -25.63 -17.74
N THR A 772 -29.02 -24.82 -18.78
CA THR A 772 -29.90 -24.71 -19.95
C THR A 772 -29.46 -25.54 -21.16
N ILE A 773 -28.30 -26.21 -21.08
CA ILE A 773 -27.70 -26.98 -22.18
C ILE A 773 -27.46 -28.44 -21.77
N PRO A 774 -27.31 -29.38 -22.73
CA PRO A 774 -26.97 -30.77 -22.43
C PRO A 774 -25.49 -30.90 -22.03
N TYR A 775 -25.11 -30.36 -20.87
CA TYR A 775 -23.72 -30.30 -20.41
C TYR A 775 -23.08 -31.69 -20.17
N GLN A 776 -23.90 -32.73 -20.04
CA GLN A 776 -23.45 -34.13 -19.89
C GLN A 776 -22.86 -34.72 -21.19
N ASP A 777 -23.06 -34.06 -22.34
CA ASP A 777 -22.45 -34.45 -23.62
C ASP A 777 -20.95 -34.11 -23.69
N TYR A 778 -20.45 -33.34 -22.71
CA TYR A 778 -19.05 -32.94 -22.60
C TYR A 778 -18.33 -33.88 -21.63
N THR A 779 -17.05 -34.13 -21.87
CA THR A 779 -16.22 -34.92 -20.95
C THR A 779 -15.49 -34.02 -19.93
N ALA A 780 -15.31 -32.74 -20.25
CA ALA A 780 -14.68 -31.76 -19.39
C ALA A 780 -15.33 -30.38 -19.55
N ILE A 781 -15.52 -29.69 -18.42
CA ILE A 781 -16.09 -28.34 -18.36
C ILE A 781 -15.09 -27.43 -17.64
N ALA A 782 -14.85 -26.24 -18.18
CA ALA A 782 -13.97 -25.25 -17.58
C ALA A 782 -14.65 -23.89 -17.40
N HIS A 783 -14.32 -23.21 -16.30
CA HIS A 783 -14.59 -21.79 -16.10
C HIS A 783 -13.25 -21.10 -15.79
N ILE A 784 -12.90 -20.06 -16.55
CA ILE A 784 -11.64 -19.33 -16.42
C ILE A 784 -11.95 -17.85 -16.29
N ASN A 785 -11.75 -17.31 -15.09
CA ASN A 785 -12.13 -15.94 -14.75
C ASN A 785 -10.93 -14.99 -14.89
N LEU A 786 -10.78 -14.38 -16.07
CA LEU A 786 -9.71 -13.41 -16.35
C LEU A 786 -10.12 -11.95 -16.11
N SER A 787 -11.34 -11.71 -15.62
CA SER A 787 -11.85 -10.34 -15.36
C SER A 787 -11.56 -9.84 -13.94
N THR A 788 -11.13 -10.73 -13.04
CA THR A 788 -10.92 -10.48 -11.62
C THR A 788 -9.50 -9.96 -11.34
N ASP A 789 -9.39 -9.06 -10.36
CA ASP A 789 -8.10 -8.59 -9.85
C ASP A 789 -7.50 -9.65 -8.91
N PRO A 790 -6.15 -9.79 -8.84
CA PRO A 790 -5.54 -10.66 -7.84
C PRO A 790 -5.98 -10.23 -6.45
N ILE A 791 -6.02 -11.19 -5.52
CA ILE A 791 -6.36 -10.90 -4.12
C ILE A 791 -5.30 -9.99 -3.50
N ASP A 792 -4.04 -10.17 -3.89
CA ASP A 792 -2.90 -9.41 -3.37
C ASP A 792 -2.45 -8.32 -4.37
N ILE A 793 -3.24 -7.25 -4.48
CA ILE A 793 -3.01 -6.16 -5.44
C ILE A 793 -1.76 -5.32 -5.15
N ASP A 794 -1.18 -5.43 -3.95
CA ASP A 794 0.03 -4.68 -3.58
C ASP A 794 1.31 -5.41 -4.03
N PHE A 795 1.25 -6.73 -4.21
CA PHE A 795 2.38 -7.54 -4.67
C PHE A 795 2.19 -8.12 -6.08
N SER A 796 0.97 -8.17 -6.62
CA SER A 796 0.71 -8.63 -7.99
C SER A 796 -0.22 -7.70 -8.74
N ASP A 797 0.09 -7.45 -10.00
CA ASP A 797 -0.82 -6.80 -10.92
C ASP A 797 -1.75 -7.82 -11.61
N ARG A 798 -2.77 -7.28 -12.29
CA ARG A 798 -3.76 -8.08 -13.02
C ARG A 798 -3.14 -8.86 -14.18
N GLU A 799 -2.17 -8.29 -14.88
CA GLU A 799 -1.56 -8.92 -16.04
C GLU A 799 -0.82 -10.20 -15.64
N THR A 800 -0.07 -10.12 -14.54
CA THR A 800 0.63 -11.25 -13.93
C THR A 800 -0.35 -12.34 -13.49
N TYR A 801 -1.45 -11.97 -12.83
CA TYR A 801 -2.48 -12.94 -12.42
C TYR A 801 -3.20 -13.59 -13.61
N GLN A 802 -3.52 -12.80 -14.65
CA GLN A 802 -4.08 -13.34 -15.89
C GLN A 802 -3.12 -14.33 -16.56
N GLN A 803 -1.84 -13.99 -16.64
CA GLN A 803 -0.83 -14.89 -17.19
C GLN A 803 -0.69 -16.18 -16.37
N TYR A 804 -0.74 -16.08 -15.03
CA TYR A 804 -0.77 -17.22 -14.14
C TYR A 804 -1.97 -18.15 -14.42
N LEU A 805 -3.18 -17.61 -14.56
CA LEU A 805 -4.37 -18.41 -14.90
C LEU A 805 -4.28 -19.03 -16.29
N ILE A 806 -3.82 -18.26 -17.28
CA ILE A 806 -3.67 -18.74 -18.66
C ILE A 806 -2.70 -19.92 -18.71
N GLU A 807 -1.52 -19.81 -18.11
CA GLU A 807 -0.50 -20.86 -18.17
C GLU A 807 -0.92 -22.11 -17.39
N ASN A 808 -1.66 -21.97 -16.28
CA ASN A 808 -2.14 -23.10 -15.49
C ASN A 808 -3.36 -23.81 -16.09
N MET A 809 -4.22 -23.11 -16.85
CA MET A 809 -5.54 -23.62 -17.25
C MET A 809 -5.76 -23.79 -18.75
N ILE A 810 -5.07 -23.00 -19.58
CA ILE A 810 -5.20 -23.04 -21.05
C ILE A 810 -3.88 -23.52 -21.65
N GLY A 811 -2.80 -22.86 -21.25
CA GLY A 811 -1.43 -23.11 -21.65
C GLY A 811 -0.89 -22.10 -22.66
N GLY A 812 0.37 -21.72 -22.48
CA GLY A 812 1.21 -21.02 -23.45
C GLY A 812 2.53 -21.76 -23.64
N LYS A 813 3.33 -21.87 -22.57
CA LYS A 813 4.57 -22.66 -22.55
C LYS A 813 4.30 -24.17 -22.52
N TYR A 814 3.22 -24.59 -21.86
CA TYR A 814 2.82 -25.99 -21.69
C TYR A 814 1.41 -26.26 -22.24
N ASP A 815 1.07 -27.52 -22.52
CA ASP A 815 -0.28 -27.88 -23.00
C ASP A 815 -1.23 -28.23 -21.84
N ALA A 816 -1.49 -27.25 -20.96
CA ALA A 816 -2.35 -27.46 -19.80
C ALA A 816 -3.76 -27.96 -20.17
N LEU A 817 -4.41 -27.30 -21.14
CA LEU A 817 -5.75 -27.68 -21.60
C LEU A 817 -5.82 -29.14 -22.06
N GLY A 818 -4.94 -29.56 -22.97
CA GLY A 818 -4.97 -30.91 -23.54
C GLY A 818 -4.78 -32.00 -22.48
N ILE A 819 -3.84 -31.77 -21.55
CA ILE A 819 -3.54 -32.71 -20.47
C ILE A 819 -4.69 -32.80 -19.47
N ILE A 820 -5.28 -31.67 -19.06
CA ILE A 820 -6.38 -31.66 -18.08
C ILE A 820 -7.61 -32.34 -18.68
N ALA A 821 -7.99 -31.97 -19.92
CA ALA A 821 -9.13 -32.55 -20.60
C ALA A 821 -8.97 -34.07 -20.80
N GLY A 822 -7.79 -34.54 -21.21
CA GLY A 822 -7.49 -35.97 -21.39
C GLY A 822 -7.48 -36.79 -20.10
N ARG A 823 -7.15 -36.17 -18.96
CA ARG A 823 -7.26 -36.84 -17.65
C ARG A 823 -8.70 -36.91 -17.15
N LEU A 824 -9.47 -35.85 -17.35
CA LEU A 824 -10.91 -35.82 -16.99
C LEU A 824 -11.75 -36.78 -17.86
N SER A 825 -11.33 -37.07 -19.10
CA SER A 825 -11.99 -38.06 -19.97
C SER A 825 -11.69 -39.52 -19.60
N GLY A 826 -10.80 -39.78 -18.63
CA GLY A 826 -10.49 -41.12 -18.14
C GLY A 826 -9.55 -41.95 -19.03
N GLU A 827 -8.88 -41.34 -20.01
CA GLU A 827 -8.06 -42.07 -20.99
C GLU A 827 -6.66 -42.49 -20.46
N SER A 828 -6.23 -42.09 -19.26
CA SER A 828 -4.88 -42.44 -18.76
C SER A 828 -4.53 -42.32 -17.25
N SER A 829 -5.35 -42.73 -16.27
CA SER A 829 -4.81 -42.83 -14.87
C SER A 829 -5.55 -43.73 -13.87
N ASP A 830 -4.80 -44.21 -12.87
CA ASP A 830 -5.23 -44.84 -11.59
C ASP A 830 -6.12 -43.92 -10.69
N MET A 831 -6.60 -42.78 -11.18
CA MET A 831 -7.31 -41.75 -10.41
C MET A 831 -8.66 -41.38 -11.02
N ASP A 832 -9.71 -41.29 -10.21
CA ASP A 832 -11.02 -40.76 -10.59
C ASP A 832 -11.06 -39.24 -10.39
N LEU A 833 -10.48 -38.52 -11.35
CA LEU A 833 -10.33 -37.07 -11.31
C LEU A 833 -11.70 -36.35 -11.40
N GLY A 834 -11.96 -35.43 -10.48
CA GLY A 834 -13.21 -34.67 -10.44
C GLY A 834 -13.05 -33.17 -10.70
N LEU A 835 -12.03 -32.56 -10.11
CA LEU A 835 -11.85 -31.11 -10.11
C LEU A 835 -10.36 -30.75 -10.21
N VAL A 836 -10.04 -29.80 -11.09
CA VAL A 836 -8.70 -29.30 -11.34
C VAL A 836 -8.68 -27.78 -11.33
N PHE A 837 -7.76 -27.16 -10.59
CA PHE A 837 -7.61 -25.69 -10.58
C PHE A 837 -6.17 -25.26 -10.22
N PRO A 838 -5.79 -24.00 -10.49
CA PRO A 838 -4.44 -23.51 -10.17
C PRO A 838 -4.19 -23.51 -8.66
N GLU A 839 -3.02 -23.98 -8.25
CA GLU A 839 -2.59 -23.95 -6.86
C GLU A 839 -2.36 -22.51 -6.40
N ASP A 840 -3.20 -22.00 -5.49
CA ASP A 840 -2.97 -20.69 -4.88
C ASP A 840 -1.84 -20.78 -3.83
N PRO A 841 -0.74 -20.03 -3.99
CA PRO A 841 0.31 -19.96 -2.99
C PRO A 841 -0.12 -19.23 -1.71
N ASN A 842 -1.15 -18.39 -1.75
CA ASN A 842 -1.63 -17.63 -0.59
C ASN A 842 -2.55 -18.47 0.30
N ILE A 843 -2.49 -18.20 1.61
CA ILE A 843 -3.37 -18.80 2.61
C ILE A 843 -4.46 -17.80 2.99
N HIS A 844 -5.71 -18.24 2.84
CA HIS A 844 -6.88 -17.40 3.10
C HIS A 844 -7.51 -17.74 4.45
N ASP A 845 -7.46 -16.78 5.38
CA ASP A 845 -7.88 -16.94 6.78
C ASP A 845 -9.36 -16.63 7.06
N VAL A 846 -10.21 -16.65 6.03
CA VAL A 846 -11.60 -16.17 6.17
C VAL A 846 -12.55 -17.29 6.58
N THR A 847 -12.72 -17.45 7.90
CA THR A 847 -13.74 -18.32 8.51
C THR A 847 -15.12 -17.67 8.61
N ALA A 848 -15.26 -16.38 8.31
CA ALA A 848 -16.52 -15.63 8.40
C ALA A 848 -17.68 -16.28 7.61
N ASN A 849 -17.38 -17.11 6.61
CA ASN A 849 -18.37 -17.80 5.78
C ASN A 849 -18.56 -19.29 6.17
N ALA A 850 -17.89 -19.80 7.19
CA ALA A 850 -17.88 -21.21 7.57
C ALA A 850 -19.30 -21.74 7.88
N GLU A 851 -20.08 -20.99 8.67
CA GLU A 851 -21.46 -21.34 9.01
C GLU A 851 -22.36 -21.34 7.76
N ILE A 852 -22.18 -20.34 6.88
CA ILE A 852 -22.93 -20.23 5.63
C ILE A 852 -22.64 -21.43 4.73
N ILE A 853 -21.37 -21.78 4.55
CA ILE A 853 -20.93 -22.92 3.73
C ILE A 853 -21.52 -24.22 4.29
N SER A 854 -21.43 -24.43 5.61
CA SER A 854 -21.97 -25.64 6.26
C SER A 854 -23.48 -25.78 6.08
N SER A 855 -24.21 -24.67 6.24
CA SER A 855 -25.67 -24.62 6.01
C SER A 855 -26.02 -24.94 4.55
N LEU A 856 -25.28 -24.37 3.60
CA LEU A 856 -25.48 -24.64 2.17
C LEU A 856 -25.14 -26.10 1.81
N CYS A 857 -24.05 -26.66 2.34
CA CYS A 857 -23.71 -28.07 2.17
C CYS A 857 -24.85 -28.97 2.64
N GLN A 858 -25.40 -28.72 3.84
CA GLN A 858 -26.54 -29.46 4.37
C GLN A 858 -27.77 -29.35 3.45
N SER A 859 -28.05 -28.16 2.91
CA SER A 859 -29.20 -27.95 2.00
C SER A 859 -29.06 -28.71 0.67
N LEU A 860 -27.82 -28.86 0.16
CA LEU A 860 -27.50 -29.58 -1.07
C LEU A 860 -27.38 -31.11 -0.87
N GLY A 861 -27.36 -31.54 0.40
CA GLY A 861 -27.15 -32.94 0.79
C GLY A 861 -25.68 -33.37 0.75
N PHE A 862 -24.75 -32.43 0.88
CA PHE A 862 -23.33 -32.70 1.07
C PHE A 862 -23.03 -32.94 2.55
N ASP A 863 -21.94 -33.67 2.83
CA ASP A 863 -21.41 -33.77 4.18
C ASP A 863 -20.84 -32.41 4.61
N ALA A 864 -20.80 -32.17 5.93
CA ALA A 864 -20.13 -31.00 6.45
C ALA A 864 -18.62 -31.09 6.16
N PRO A 865 -17.96 -29.99 5.73
CA PRO A 865 -16.55 -30.00 5.40
C PRO A 865 -15.70 -30.39 6.62
N ALA A 866 -14.71 -31.27 6.41
CA ALA A 866 -13.80 -31.69 7.49
C ALA A 866 -12.91 -30.54 7.99
N SER A 867 -12.62 -29.56 7.14
CA SER A 867 -12.03 -28.27 7.49
C SER A 867 -12.56 -27.19 6.54
N HIS A 868 -12.77 -25.98 7.05
CA HIS A 868 -13.13 -24.83 6.22
C HIS A 868 -11.94 -24.24 5.44
N HIS A 869 -10.75 -24.81 5.57
CA HIS A 869 -9.55 -24.40 4.83
C HIS A 869 -9.14 -25.40 3.73
N LEU A 870 -9.99 -26.39 3.43
CA LEU A 870 -9.78 -27.29 2.29
C LEU A 870 -9.60 -26.50 0.97
N PRO A 871 -8.76 -26.99 0.05
CA PRO A 871 -8.43 -26.28 -1.18
C PRO A 871 -9.65 -26.12 -2.08
N TYR A 872 -9.77 -24.94 -2.69
CA TYR A 872 -10.85 -24.60 -3.62
C TYR A 872 -10.33 -23.68 -4.73
N PRO A 873 -11.01 -23.61 -5.89
CA PRO A 873 -10.63 -22.74 -7.00
C PRO A 873 -10.81 -21.26 -6.63
N VAL A 874 -9.75 -20.62 -6.14
CA VAL A 874 -9.76 -19.19 -5.79
C VAL A 874 -10.13 -18.37 -7.03
N SER A 875 -11.04 -17.40 -6.86
CA SER A 875 -11.68 -16.63 -7.95
C SER A 875 -12.52 -17.46 -8.94
N GLY A 876 -12.85 -18.70 -8.59
CA GLY A 876 -13.79 -19.55 -9.31
C GLY A 876 -13.25 -20.19 -10.58
N SER A 877 -11.95 -20.11 -10.87
CA SER A 877 -11.37 -20.71 -12.08
C SER A 877 -11.10 -22.21 -11.90
N PHE A 878 -11.72 -23.09 -12.69
CA PHE A 878 -11.58 -24.54 -12.57
C PHE A 878 -11.79 -25.28 -13.91
N TRP A 879 -11.34 -26.52 -13.94
CA TRP A 879 -11.74 -27.60 -14.85
C TRP A 879 -12.42 -28.68 -14.01
N GLY A 880 -13.53 -29.25 -14.47
CA GLY A 880 -14.26 -30.24 -13.71
C GLY A 880 -14.97 -31.28 -14.58
N ALA A 881 -15.17 -32.45 -14.00
CA ALA A 881 -16.01 -33.49 -14.56
C ALA A 881 -17.49 -33.04 -14.51
N PRO A 882 -18.30 -33.25 -15.56
CA PRO A 882 -19.71 -32.88 -15.55
C PRO A 882 -20.49 -33.44 -14.36
N THR A 883 -20.12 -34.64 -13.89
CA THR A 883 -20.79 -35.35 -12.79
C THR A 883 -20.81 -34.54 -11.48
N ILE A 884 -19.73 -33.82 -11.16
CA ILE A 884 -19.61 -33.07 -9.90
C ILE A 884 -20.49 -31.81 -9.87
N LEU A 885 -20.98 -31.35 -11.04
CA LEU A 885 -21.81 -30.16 -11.14
C LEU A 885 -23.30 -30.45 -10.96
N SER A 886 -23.71 -31.72 -11.03
CA SER A 886 -25.12 -32.12 -11.10
C SER A 886 -26.00 -31.54 -9.99
N LYS A 887 -25.53 -31.58 -8.74
CA LYS A 887 -26.23 -31.03 -7.57
C LYS A 887 -26.29 -29.51 -7.57
N LEU A 888 -25.19 -28.84 -7.93
CA LEU A 888 -25.13 -27.38 -7.99
C LEU A 888 -26.01 -26.80 -9.11
N LEU A 889 -26.14 -27.54 -10.22
CA LEU A 889 -26.96 -27.15 -11.37
C LEU A 889 -28.46 -27.38 -11.15
N ALA A 890 -28.84 -28.35 -10.30
CA ALA A 890 -30.24 -28.57 -9.94
C ALA A 890 -30.88 -27.35 -9.26
N ASP A 891 -30.07 -26.57 -8.54
CA ASP A 891 -30.49 -25.34 -7.84
C ASP A 891 -30.04 -24.04 -8.57
N ALA A 892 -29.67 -24.14 -9.85
CA ALA A 892 -29.10 -23.03 -10.64
C ALA A 892 -29.95 -21.74 -10.59
N ASP A 893 -31.28 -21.90 -10.65
CA ASP A 893 -32.24 -20.79 -10.66
C ASP A 893 -32.42 -20.13 -9.28
N CYS A 894 -32.15 -20.87 -8.20
CA CYS A 894 -32.30 -20.39 -6.82
C CYS A 894 -31.05 -19.67 -6.30
N TRP A 895 -29.86 -19.88 -6.87
CA TRP A 895 -28.63 -19.26 -6.37
C TRP A 895 -28.70 -17.73 -6.26
N LYS A 896 -29.33 -17.05 -7.22
CA LYS A 896 -29.43 -15.57 -7.19
C LYS A 896 -30.26 -15.08 -6.01
N SER A 897 -31.37 -15.73 -5.67
CA SER A 897 -32.17 -15.36 -4.51
C SER A 897 -31.50 -15.77 -3.20
N THR A 898 -30.91 -16.97 -3.16
CA THR A 898 -30.16 -17.49 -2.00
C THR A 898 -29.01 -16.55 -1.64
N LEU A 899 -28.12 -16.24 -2.58
CA LEU A 899 -26.96 -15.37 -2.36
C LEU A 899 -27.37 -13.94 -1.97
N LYS A 900 -28.42 -13.40 -2.59
CA LYS A 900 -28.97 -12.07 -2.23
C LYS A 900 -29.52 -12.04 -0.81
N SER A 901 -30.14 -13.13 -0.34
CA SER A 901 -30.68 -13.22 1.02
C SER A 901 -29.59 -13.17 2.11
N LEU A 902 -28.37 -13.60 1.76
CA LEU A 902 -27.22 -13.64 2.65
C LEU A 902 -26.49 -12.28 2.80
N LYS A 903 -26.92 -11.24 2.05
CA LYS A 903 -26.33 -9.88 2.07
C LYS A 903 -24.81 -9.85 1.81
N LEU A 904 -24.32 -10.81 1.04
CA LEU A 904 -22.91 -10.95 0.70
C LEU A 904 -22.50 -10.01 -0.43
N THR A 905 -21.26 -9.53 -0.38
CA THR A 905 -20.61 -8.84 -1.51
C THR A 905 -20.43 -9.79 -2.70
N ALA A 906 -20.22 -9.22 -3.90
CA ALA A 906 -19.99 -9.98 -5.13
C ALA A 906 -18.82 -10.99 -5.00
N ALA A 907 -17.71 -10.57 -4.41
CA ALA A 907 -16.53 -11.43 -4.20
C ALA A 907 -16.80 -12.56 -3.21
N GLU A 908 -17.57 -12.31 -2.16
CA GLU A 908 -17.96 -13.35 -1.19
C GLU A 908 -18.88 -14.39 -1.82
N GLN A 909 -19.79 -13.97 -2.71
CA GLN A 909 -20.68 -14.89 -3.43
C GLN A 909 -19.88 -15.85 -4.33
N GLU A 910 -18.96 -15.32 -5.15
CA GLU A 910 -18.03 -16.10 -5.99
C GLU A 910 -17.22 -17.09 -5.15
N ARG A 911 -16.65 -16.64 -4.04
CA ARG A 911 -15.87 -17.49 -3.13
C ARG A 911 -16.69 -18.63 -2.53
N ILE A 912 -17.95 -18.38 -2.14
CA ILE A 912 -18.82 -19.42 -1.59
C ILE A 912 -19.15 -20.46 -2.65
N LEU A 913 -19.54 -20.04 -3.86
CA LEU A 913 -19.81 -20.96 -4.96
C LEU A 913 -18.57 -21.79 -5.32
N ALA A 914 -17.38 -21.17 -5.35
CA ALA A 914 -16.12 -21.85 -5.58
C ALA A 914 -15.81 -22.93 -4.52
N ARG A 915 -16.10 -22.66 -3.24
CA ARG A 915 -15.93 -23.63 -2.16
C ARG A 915 -16.93 -24.79 -2.27
N LEU A 916 -18.17 -24.51 -2.65
CA LEU A 916 -19.17 -25.56 -2.89
C LEU A 916 -18.80 -26.50 -4.05
N LEU A 917 -18.03 -26.04 -5.05
CA LEU A 917 -17.49 -26.92 -6.09
C LEU A 917 -16.53 -27.97 -5.51
N ALA A 918 -15.67 -27.58 -4.57
CA ALA A 918 -14.76 -28.50 -3.91
C ALA A 918 -15.53 -29.52 -3.05
N GLU A 919 -16.54 -29.08 -2.30
CA GLU A 919 -17.40 -29.98 -1.52
C GLU A 919 -18.21 -30.93 -2.40
N ALA A 920 -18.70 -30.46 -3.54
CA ALA A 920 -19.37 -31.32 -4.51
C ALA A 920 -18.44 -32.41 -5.06
N CYS A 921 -17.17 -32.08 -5.32
CA CYS A 921 -16.16 -33.05 -5.74
C CYS A 921 -15.94 -34.13 -4.67
N HIS A 922 -15.77 -33.74 -3.41
CA HIS A 922 -15.63 -34.67 -2.29
C HIS A 922 -16.85 -35.57 -2.09
N HIS A 923 -18.06 -34.99 -2.17
CA HIS A 923 -19.32 -35.74 -2.05
C HIS A 923 -19.44 -36.85 -3.11
N HIS A 924 -18.92 -36.62 -4.31
CA HIS A 924 -18.89 -37.61 -5.38
C HIS A 924 -17.72 -38.61 -5.28
N GLY A 925 -16.89 -38.53 -4.23
CA GLY A 925 -15.75 -39.42 -4.01
C GLY A 925 -14.63 -39.27 -5.05
N LYS A 926 -14.56 -38.11 -5.73
CA LYS A 926 -13.58 -37.82 -6.77
C LYS A 926 -12.39 -37.04 -6.24
N ASP A 927 -11.25 -37.20 -6.91
CA ASP A 927 -10.00 -36.52 -6.55
C ASP A 927 -10.01 -35.04 -6.99
N ILE A 928 -9.57 -34.17 -6.08
CA ILE A 928 -9.17 -32.79 -6.37
C ILE A 928 -7.67 -32.76 -6.69
N VAL A 929 -7.29 -32.06 -7.75
CA VAL A 929 -5.90 -31.89 -8.16
C VAL A 929 -5.61 -30.43 -8.46
N THR A 930 -4.48 -29.92 -8.00
CA THR A 930 -4.06 -28.54 -8.31
C THR A 930 -3.02 -28.50 -9.44
N THR A 931 -2.85 -27.35 -10.11
CA THR A 931 -1.85 -27.17 -11.16
C THR A 931 -0.81 -26.12 -10.76
N VAL A 932 0.45 -26.36 -11.18
CA VAL A 932 1.58 -25.48 -10.86
C VAL A 932 2.46 -25.30 -12.10
N VAL A 933 2.69 -24.05 -12.48
CA VAL A 933 3.65 -23.69 -13.51
C VAL A 933 4.91 -23.11 -12.86
N PRO A 934 6.06 -23.78 -12.97
CA PRO A 934 7.28 -23.30 -12.33
C PRO A 934 7.74 -21.96 -12.94
N GLY A 935 8.03 -21.02 -12.05
CA GLY A 935 8.44 -19.65 -12.37
C GLY A 935 7.25 -18.73 -12.69
N ILE A 936 6.02 -19.22 -12.54
CA ILE A 936 4.79 -18.44 -12.78
C ILE A 936 3.90 -18.54 -11.55
N THR A 937 3.88 -17.46 -10.79
CA THR A 937 3.14 -17.25 -9.54
C THR A 937 2.64 -15.81 -9.51
N TYR A 938 1.81 -15.47 -8.53
CA TYR A 938 1.30 -14.11 -8.31
C TYR A 938 1.50 -13.68 -6.86
#